data_AF-A0A803KZ91-F1
#
_entry.id   AF-A0A803KZ91-F1
#
_cell.length_a   1.000
_cell.length_b   1.000
_cell.length_c   1.000
_cell.angle_alpha   90.00
_cell.angle_beta   90.00
_cell.angle_gamma   90.00
#
_symmetry.space_group_name_H-M   'P 1'
#
loop_
_entity.id
_entity.type
_entity.pdbx_description
1 polymer ?
#
loop_
_entity_poly.entity_id
_entity_poly.type
_entity_poly.pdbx_seq_one_letter_code
_entity_poly.pdbx_strand_id
1 'polypeptide(L)'
;MEASMIVNMDGGITTSSSDSQFQYHSQIQEQQINHGGVAKRPRPLEEKERTKLRERHRRAITARILAGLRRHGNYNLRVRADINDVIAALAREAGWVVLPDGTTFPSQSQGSRPSDDSPVPTTIPSSQVLPQQTQVTSVKGVCPSYQNSVEYNTGQMKEVFGHTASPYDVSSGSHTHASSTGGSRGERIDNHPLISSVDTICNKQVVDPSSRLHEHDFAGTPYIPVYVMLPLGIINMKCELTDPNGVLKQLRILKSINVDGVAVDCWWGIVEAHAAQEYNWNGYKRLFQIVKDLKLKLQVVMSFHECGGNFRDDVCIPFPLWVAEIGRSNPDIYFTDKEGRRNPECLSWGIDKERVLKGRTAFEVYFDFMRSFRIEFDEYFEDGIISMIEVGLGPCGDLRYPSFPVKHGWRYPGLGEFQCYDQYMLKSLRKAAEARGHSFWAKGPTNAGFYNSRPMRLDFFVMGVNMMAIMAGGLILLLNHCGWTKNGLMNVNFKGASVLSGIHWWYKTTSHAAELTAGFYNPCNRDGYAAVMSMLKKHGAAVTFTTAEVGLLDQLQDSSEALADPEGLAWQVLNAAWDVNIPVASENSVPCHSREVYNKILENAKPFNDPDGRHLLSFTYHRLSLQLMERHNLMEFERFVKKMHGEAVLDPQV
;
A
#
# COMPACT_ATOMS: atom_id res chain seq x y z
N MET A 1 -37.58 -25.12 58.86
CA MET A 1 -38.38 -24.28 59.75
C MET A 1 -38.86 -23.10 58.89
N GLU A 2 -39.91 -23.22 58.06
CA GLU A 2 -41.31 -23.68 58.25
C GLU A 2 -42.27 -22.52 58.54
N ALA A 3 -43.50 -22.67 58.01
CA ALA A 3 -44.66 -21.77 58.15
C ALA A 3 -44.52 -20.36 57.52
N SER A 4 -45.52 -19.79 56.83
CA SER A 4 -46.84 -20.32 56.42
C SER A 4 -47.50 -19.45 55.33
N MET A 5 -48.14 -20.10 54.33
CA MET A 5 -49.41 -19.76 53.62
C MET A 5 -49.71 -18.28 53.25
N ILE A 6 -50.07 -17.93 52.00
CA ILE A 6 -51.43 -17.95 51.38
C ILE A 6 -51.26 -17.34 49.94
N VAL A 7 -51.96 -17.65 48.82
CA VAL A 7 -52.93 -18.67 48.33
C VAL A 7 -52.95 -18.58 46.77
N ASN A 8 -53.56 -19.57 46.09
CA ASN A 8 -54.04 -19.65 44.67
C ASN A 8 -54.15 -18.31 43.87
N MET A 9 -53.84 -18.23 42.58
CA MET A 9 -54.36 -19.04 41.45
C MET A 9 -53.36 -19.16 40.27
N ASP A 10 -53.60 -20.12 39.37
CA ASP A 10 -52.75 -20.46 38.22
C ASP A 10 -53.59 -20.68 36.93
N GLY A 11 -52.95 -20.64 35.76
CA GLY A 11 -53.54 -20.84 34.43
C GLY A 11 -53.90 -19.53 33.71
N GLY A 12 -53.27 -19.26 32.55
CA GLY A 12 -53.48 -18.02 31.81
C GLY A 12 -53.46 -18.16 30.28
N ILE A 13 -53.26 -17.02 29.61
CA ILE A 13 -53.03 -16.83 28.16
C ILE A 13 -54.29 -16.87 27.26
N THR A 14 -54.83 -15.65 27.08
CA THR A 14 -55.55 -15.13 25.90
C THR A 14 -54.65 -15.18 24.63
N THR A 15 -55.11 -15.12 23.36
CA THR A 15 -56.36 -14.58 22.80
C THR A 15 -56.63 -15.13 21.38
N SER A 16 -57.90 -15.08 20.94
CA SER A 16 -58.37 -15.16 19.54
C SER A 16 -58.32 -13.77 18.85
N SER A 17 -58.55 -13.53 17.54
CA SER A 17 -58.81 -14.31 16.30
C SER A 17 -58.53 -13.40 15.08
N SER A 18 -58.66 -13.93 13.84
CA SER A 18 -59.17 -13.26 12.60
C SER A 18 -58.57 -11.89 12.15
N ASP A 19 -58.30 -11.64 10.87
CA ASP A 19 -58.71 -12.36 9.65
C ASP A 19 -57.71 -12.19 8.50
N SER A 20 -57.91 -12.90 7.38
CA SER A 20 -56.94 -12.95 6.27
C SER A 20 -57.56 -12.81 4.88
N GLN A 21 -56.88 -12.10 3.97
CA GLN A 21 -57.31 -11.98 2.58
C GLN A 21 -56.10 -12.04 1.62
N PHE A 22 -56.08 -13.07 0.78
CA PHE A 22 -55.06 -13.35 -0.24
C PHE A 22 -55.72 -13.38 -1.63
N GLN A 23 -55.20 -12.61 -2.58
CA GLN A 23 -55.39 -12.74 -4.05
C GLN A 23 -54.54 -11.63 -4.74
N TYR A 24 -53.96 -11.78 -5.93
CA TYR A 24 -53.90 -12.90 -6.87
C TYR A 24 -52.45 -13.14 -7.32
N HIS A 25 -52.13 -14.37 -7.74
CA HIS A 25 -50.88 -14.69 -8.45
C HIS A 25 -51.24 -15.40 -9.76
N SER A 26 -50.92 -14.78 -10.90
CA SER A 26 -51.25 -15.34 -12.22
C SER A 26 -50.04 -16.04 -12.82
N GLN A 27 -50.16 -17.35 -13.00
CA GLN A 27 -49.20 -18.15 -13.75
C GLN A 27 -49.36 -17.88 -15.26
N ILE A 28 -48.24 -17.81 -15.98
CA ILE A 28 -48.19 -18.29 -17.37
C ILE A 28 -47.12 -19.38 -17.40
N GLN A 29 -47.52 -20.57 -17.84
CA GLN A 29 -46.68 -21.74 -17.98
C GLN A 29 -46.58 -22.07 -19.48
N GLU A 30 -45.37 -21.99 -20.04
CA GLU A 30 -45.04 -22.64 -21.31
C GLU A 30 -43.98 -23.71 -21.06
N GLN A 31 -44.13 -24.85 -21.75
CA GLN A 31 -43.31 -26.03 -21.52
C GLN A 31 -42.29 -26.24 -22.64
N GLN A 32 -41.08 -26.60 -22.21
CA GLN A 32 -40.13 -27.49 -22.90
C GLN A 32 -39.95 -27.37 -24.44
N ILE A 33 -38.76 -26.93 -24.85
CA ILE A 33 -37.93 -27.75 -25.75
C ILE A 33 -36.56 -27.92 -25.09
N ASN A 34 -36.01 -29.14 -25.11
CA ASN A 34 -34.81 -29.51 -24.38
C ASN A 34 -33.68 -29.94 -25.34
N HIS A 35 -32.67 -29.09 -25.54
CA HIS A 35 -31.44 -29.43 -26.24
C HIS A 35 -30.22 -28.94 -25.46
N GLY A 36 -29.22 -29.82 -25.32
CA GLY A 36 -28.07 -29.61 -24.44
C GLY A 36 -27.08 -28.57 -24.98
N GLY A 37 -26.82 -27.54 -24.18
CA GLY A 37 -25.74 -26.57 -24.39
C GLY A 37 -25.46 -25.80 -23.10
N VAL A 38 -24.19 -25.54 -22.78
CA VAL A 38 -23.81 -24.88 -21.51
C VAL A 38 -24.15 -23.39 -21.57
N ALA A 39 -25.33 -23.05 -21.06
CA ALA A 39 -25.85 -21.69 -21.02
C ALA A 39 -25.02 -20.80 -20.07
N LYS A 40 -24.11 -19.98 -20.62
CA LYS A 40 -23.48 -18.88 -19.87
C LYS A 40 -24.57 -17.88 -19.45
N ARG A 41 -24.77 -17.72 -18.13
CA ARG A 41 -25.72 -16.72 -17.58
C ARG A 41 -25.48 -15.35 -18.23
N PRO A 42 -26.53 -14.67 -18.73
CA PRO A 42 -26.37 -13.34 -19.30
C PRO A 42 -25.97 -12.35 -18.22
N ARG A 43 -24.86 -11.64 -18.41
CA ARG A 43 -24.44 -10.55 -17.52
C ARG A 43 -25.55 -9.48 -17.41
N PRO A 44 -25.79 -8.90 -16.21
CA PRO A 44 -26.78 -7.84 -16.00
C PRO A 44 -26.63 -6.70 -17.01
N LEU A 45 -27.75 -6.04 -17.34
CA LEU A 45 -27.75 -4.91 -18.26
C LEU A 45 -26.81 -3.81 -17.77
N GLU A 46 -26.89 -3.44 -16.49
CA GLU A 46 -26.02 -2.46 -15.83
C GLU A 46 -24.53 -2.82 -15.95
N GLU A 47 -24.15 -4.09 -15.79
CA GLU A 47 -22.75 -4.51 -15.89
C GLU A 47 -22.23 -4.42 -17.34
N LYS A 48 -23.09 -4.71 -18.32
CA LYS A 48 -22.82 -4.45 -19.74
C LYS A 48 -22.68 -2.94 -20.00
N GLU A 49 -23.48 -2.11 -19.36
CA GLU A 49 -23.47 -0.64 -19.53
C GLU A 49 -22.25 0.00 -18.86
N ARG A 50 -21.90 -0.37 -17.62
CA ARG A 50 -20.62 -0.01 -16.97
C ARG A 50 -19.43 -0.45 -17.82
N THR A 51 -19.52 -1.59 -18.51
CA THR A 51 -18.46 -2.05 -19.45
C THR A 51 -18.42 -1.23 -20.74
N LYS A 52 -19.56 -0.87 -21.35
CA LYS A 52 -19.63 0.09 -22.48
C LYS A 52 -19.05 1.45 -22.09
N LEU A 53 -19.34 1.93 -20.87
CA LEU A 53 -18.89 3.24 -20.38
C LEU A 53 -17.38 3.26 -20.16
N ARG A 54 -16.81 2.23 -19.50
CA ARG A 54 -15.35 2.05 -19.36
C ARG A 54 -14.65 2.02 -20.72
N GLU A 55 -15.19 1.29 -21.69
CA GLU A 55 -14.60 1.21 -23.03
C GLU A 55 -14.73 2.53 -23.83
N ARG A 56 -15.83 3.27 -23.67
CA ARG A 56 -15.96 4.64 -24.21
C ARG A 56 -14.94 5.60 -23.59
N HIS A 57 -14.77 5.56 -22.27
CA HIS A 57 -13.83 6.40 -21.54
C HIS A 57 -12.37 6.10 -21.93
N ARG A 58 -12.00 4.81 -22.01
CA ARG A 58 -10.70 4.36 -22.52
C ARG A 58 -10.41 4.90 -23.93
N ARG A 59 -11.35 4.77 -24.86
CA ARG A 59 -11.24 5.31 -26.23
C ARG A 59 -11.12 6.83 -26.25
N ALA A 60 -11.83 7.55 -25.38
CA ALA A 60 -11.74 9.00 -25.26
C ALA A 60 -10.37 9.47 -24.75
N ILE A 61 -9.77 8.77 -23.77
CA ILE A 61 -8.40 9.02 -23.32
C ILE A 61 -7.41 8.79 -24.46
N THR A 62 -7.47 7.64 -25.14
CA THR A 62 -6.59 7.34 -26.30
C THR A 62 -6.73 8.40 -27.39
N ALA A 63 -7.95 8.83 -27.72
CA ALA A 63 -8.17 9.89 -28.71
C ALA A 63 -7.58 11.25 -28.30
N ARG A 64 -7.64 11.62 -27.01
CA ARG A 64 -7.00 12.85 -26.48
C ARG A 64 -5.48 12.77 -26.55
N ILE A 65 -4.87 11.63 -26.21
CA ILE A 65 -3.42 11.41 -26.32
C ILE A 65 -2.97 11.52 -27.79
N LEU A 66 -3.66 10.82 -28.70
CA LEU A 66 -3.39 10.90 -30.15
C LEU A 66 -3.56 12.31 -30.73
N ALA A 67 -4.49 13.11 -30.20
CA ALA A 67 -4.66 14.50 -30.59
C ALA A 67 -3.53 15.40 -30.06
N GLY A 68 -3.04 15.14 -28.83
CA GLY A 68 -1.90 15.84 -28.24
C GLY A 68 -0.59 15.59 -29.02
N LEU A 69 -0.30 14.32 -29.32
CA LEU A 69 0.90 13.94 -30.08
C LEU A 69 0.97 14.62 -31.46
N ARG A 70 -0.17 14.71 -32.18
CA ARG A 70 -0.26 15.44 -33.46
C ARG A 70 -0.07 16.96 -33.35
N ARG A 71 -0.51 17.58 -32.24
CA ARG A 71 -0.44 19.04 -32.05
C ARG A 71 0.90 19.53 -31.54
N HIS A 72 1.61 18.72 -30.75
CA HIS A 72 2.74 19.18 -29.95
C HIS A 72 4.02 18.33 -30.07
N GLY A 73 3.96 17.14 -30.68
CA GLY A 73 5.10 16.21 -30.75
C GLY A 73 5.76 16.06 -32.12
N ASN A 74 5.43 16.89 -33.12
CA ASN A 74 5.88 16.75 -34.53
C ASN A 74 5.62 15.40 -35.23
N TYR A 75 4.98 14.43 -34.58
CA TYR A 75 4.66 13.13 -35.17
C TYR A 75 3.64 13.29 -36.31
N ASN A 76 4.05 12.95 -37.54
CA ASN A 76 3.20 12.98 -38.73
C ASN A 76 2.21 11.80 -38.77
N LEU A 77 1.29 11.77 -37.80
CA LEU A 77 0.31 10.72 -37.58
C LEU A 77 -1.01 11.06 -38.29
N ARG A 78 -1.44 10.17 -39.19
CA ARG A 78 -2.73 10.24 -39.90
C ARG A 78 -3.89 10.53 -38.92
N VAL A 79 -4.93 11.23 -39.37
CA VAL A 79 -6.07 11.66 -38.51
C VAL A 79 -6.78 10.48 -37.82
N ARG A 80 -6.77 9.29 -38.44
CA ARG A 80 -7.27 8.02 -37.89
C ARG A 80 -6.17 6.99 -37.55
N ALA A 81 -4.94 7.45 -37.31
CA ALA A 81 -3.83 6.59 -36.88
C ALA A 81 -4.20 5.73 -35.68
N ASP A 82 -3.82 4.46 -35.73
CA ASP A 82 -3.99 3.49 -34.65
C ASP A 82 -2.76 3.44 -33.72
N ILE A 83 -2.70 2.44 -32.84
CA ILE A 83 -1.57 2.27 -31.92
C ILE A 83 -0.27 1.84 -32.64
N ASN A 84 -0.38 1.18 -33.79
CA ASN A 84 0.76 0.70 -34.57
C ASN A 84 1.40 1.84 -35.37
N ASP A 85 0.60 2.74 -35.96
CA ASP A 85 1.06 3.99 -36.58
C ASP A 85 1.89 4.83 -35.56
N VAL A 86 1.49 4.85 -34.28
CA VAL A 86 2.23 5.54 -33.20
C VAL A 86 3.54 4.84 -32.85
N ILE A 87 3.50 3.53 -32.60
CA ILE A 87 4.70 2.75 -32.26
C ILE A 87 5.73 2.85 -33.41
N ALA A 88 5.28 2.81 -34.66
CA ALA A 88 6.12 3.01 -35.84
C ALA A 88 6.71 4.43 -35.92
N ALA A 89 6.00 5.47 -35.46
CA ALA A 89 6.52 6.83 -35.40
C ALA A 89 7.59 7.00 -34.31
N LEU A 90 7.34 6.47 -33.11
CA LEU A 90 8.29 6.48 -31.98
C LEU A 90 9.56 5.68 -32.28
N ALA A 91 9.44 4.51 -32.92
CA ALA A 91 10.59 3.72 -33.33
C ALA A 91 11.47 4.45 -34.37
N ARG A 92 10.85 5.17 -35.32
CA ARG A 92 11.59 6.01 -36.29
C ARG A 92 12.31 7.18 -35.64
N GLU A 93 11.70 7.84 -34.64
CA GLU A 93 12.36 8.87 -33.83
C GLU A 93 13.54 8.29 -33.04
N ALA A 94 13.39 7.09 -32.48
CA ALA A 94 14.45 6.35 -31.79
C ALA A 94 15.53 5.74 -32.72
N GLY A 95 15.58 6.11 -34.00
CA GLY A 95 16.63 5.68 -34.95
C GLY A 95 16.42 4.32 -35.61
N TRP A 96 15.22 3.73 -35.53
CA TRP A 96 14.90 2.45 -36.17
C TRP A 96 14.24 2.67 -37.54
N VAL A 97 14.66 1.88 -38.52
CA VAL A 97 13.91 1.74 -39.77
C VAL A 97 12.68 0.89 -39.48
N VAL A 98 11.51 1.35 -39.92
CA VAL A 98 10.22 0.67 -39.75
C VAL A 98 9.56 0.55 -41.12
N LEU A 99 9.42 -0.69 -41.59
CA LEU A 99 8.85 -1.02 -42.90
C LEU A 99 7.30 -1.01 -42.87
N PRO A 100 6.62 -0.94 -44.03
CA PRO A 100 5.15 -0.87 -44.10
C PRO A 100 4.41 -2.12 -43.62
N ASP A 101 5.11 -3.26 -43.48
CA ASP A 101 4.63 -4.52 -42.92
C ASP A 101 4.72 -4.58 -41.38
N GLY A 102 5.37 -3.59 -40.76
CA GLY A 102 5.64 -3.54 -39.32
C GLY A 102 7.00 -4.09 -38.89
N THR A 103 7.82 -4.59 -39.82
CA THR A 103 9.19 -5.08 -39.52
C THR A 103 10.10 -3.91 -39.13
N THR A 104 10.87 -4.06 -38.05
CA THR A 104 11.77 -3.02 -37.52
C THR A 104 13.22 -3.49 -37.41
N PHE A 105 14.18 -2.59 -37.67
CA PHE A 105 15.61 -2.85 -37.48
C PHE A 105 16.38 -1.54 -37.22
N PRO A 106 17.51 -1.57 -36.49
CA PRO A 106 18.27 -0.37 -36.17
C PRO A 106 18.97 0.19 -37.42
N SER A 107 18.97 1.51 -37.58
CA SER A 107 19.67 2.16 -38.69
C SER A 107 21.19 2.08 -38.49
N GLN A 108 21.90 1.37 -39.38
CA GLN A 108 23.36 1.27 -39.31
C GLN A 108 24.03 2.60 -39.67
N SER A 109 25.00 3.02 -38.85
CA SER A 109 25.83 4.20 -39.13
C SER A 109 26.76 3.94 -40.32
N GLN A 110 26.74 4.82 -41.32
CA GLN A 110 27.74 4.83 -42.38
C GLN A 110 29.09 5.31 -41.84
N GLY A 111 29.96 4.37 -41.47
CA GLY A 111 31.36 4.63 -41.14
C GLY A 111 32.29 4.07 -42.22
N SER A 112 32.60 4.85 -43.26
CA SER A 112 33.49 4.39 -44.34
C SER A 112 34.32 5.52 -44.99
N ARG A 113 35.57 5.65 -44.55
CA ARG A 113 36.74 6.06 -45.36
C ARG A 113 38.03 5.99 -44.53
N PRO A 114 38.88 4.97 -44.73
CA PRO A 114 40.32 5.14 -44.58
C PRO A 114 40.87 5.85 -45.83
N SER A 115 41.87 6.71 -45.65
CA SER A 115 42.70 7.25 -46.75
C SER A 115 44.03 6.51 -46.80
N ASP A 116 44.65 6.45 -47.97
CA ASP A 116 45.97 5.85 -48.17
C ASP A 116 47.05 6.50 -47.29
N ASP A 117 47.98 5.69 -46.79
CA ASP A 117 49.39 5.85 -47.16
C ASP A 117 50.19 4.57 -46.84
N SER A 118 51.35 4.41 -47.47
CA SER A 118 52.28 3.29 -47.23
C SER A 118 53.73 3.75 -47.35
N PRO A 119 54.65 3.15 -46.58
CA PRO A 119 55.82 2.54 -47.21
C PRO A 119 56.12 1.10 -46.73
N VAL A 120 57.13 0.49 -47.33
CA VAL A 120 57.35 -0.96 -47.49
C VAL A 120 58.89 -1.24 -47.38
N PRO A 121 59.42 -2.48 -47.34
CA PRO A 121 59.20 -3.65 -46.47
C PRO A 121 60.48 -4.05 -45.66
N THR A 122 60.44 -5.15 -44.88
CA THR A 122 61.53 -6.17 -44.96
C THR A 122 61.11 -7.59 -44.49
N THR A 123 61.34 -8.58 -45.35
CA THR A 123 61.60 -10.03 -45.15
C THR A 123 60.91 -10.92 -44.09
N ILE A 124 60.48 -12.09 -44.57
CA ILE A 124 60.01 -13.34 -43.91
C ILE A 124 61.17 -14.38 -43.89
N PRO A 125 61.06 -15.69 -43.50
CA PRO A 125 59.90 -16.52 -43.12
C PRO A 125 60.08 -17.46 -41.88
N SER A 126 59.10 -18.38 -41.71
CA SER A 126 59.12 -19.69 -41.01
C SER A 126 58.71 -19.73 -39.53
N SER A 127 58.01 -20.79 -39.05
CA SER A 127 57.59 -22.05 -39.71
C SER A 127 56.15 -22.47 -39.36
N GLN A 128 55.57 -23.32 -40.22
CA GLN A 128 54.29 -24.02 -40.00
C GLN A 128 54.50 -25.32 -39.23
N VAL A 129 53.42 -25.89 -38.65
CA VAL A 129 52.92 -27.27 -38.89
C VAL A 129 51.67 -27.54 -38.03
N LEU A 130 50.69 -28.26 -38.58
CA LEU A 130 49.52 -28.82 -37.90
C LEU A 130 49.59 -30.36 -37.97
N PRO A 131 49.10 -31.09 -36.97
CA PRO A 131 47.94 -31.99 -37.19
C PRO A 131 46.91 -31.86 -36.04
N GLN A 132 45.59 -31.83 -36.28
CA GLN A 132 44.68 -32.75 -36.97
C GLN A 132 44.13 -33.88 -36.05
N GLN A 133 42.86 -34.22 -36.27
CA GLN A 133 41.98 -34.95 -35.35
C GLN A 133 42.21 -36.48 -35.30
N THR A 134 41.78 -37.12 -34.20
CA THR A 134 41.02 -38.38 -34.30
C THR A 134 40.09 -38.57 -33.08
N GLN A 135 38.96 -39.25 -33.28
CA GLN A 135 38.01 -39.68 -32.22
C GLN A 135 38.18 -41.17 -31.94
N VAL A 136 37.84 -41.67 -30.74
CA VAL A 136 37.25 -43.01 -30.50
C VAL A 136 36.34 -43.00 -29.24
N THR A 137 35.34 -43.89 -29.24
CA THR A 137 34.28 -44.26 -28.26
C THR A 137 34.79 -45.16 -27.09
N SER A 138 34.01 -45.75 -26.15
CA SER A 138 32.76 -45.43 -25.40
C SER A 138 32.44 -46.61 -24.43
N VAL A 139 32.08 -46.35 -23.16
CA VAL A 139 31.44 -47.30 -22.20
C VAL A 139 30.54 -46.46 -21.26
N LYS A 140 29.22 -46.62 -21.05
CA LYS A 140 28.20 -47.70 -21.01
C LYS A 140 27.85 -48.16 -19.57
N GLY A 141 26.59 -48.02 -19.17
CA GLY A 141 26.05 -48.29 -17.81
C GLY A 141 24.81 -47.43 -17.50
N VAL A 142 23.66 -47.63 -18.16
CA VAL A 142 22.57 -48.59 -17.83
C VAL A 142 21.63 -48.07 -16.71
N CYS A 143 20.32 -48.15 -16.96
CA CYS A 143 19.22 -47.61 -16.15
C CYS A 143 18.35 -48.74 -15.54
N PRO A 144 17.46 -48.47 -14.57
CA PRO A 144 16.04 -48.22 -14.92
C PRO A 144 15.40 -47.09 -14.07
N SER A 145 14.70 -46.08 -14.61
CA SER A 145 13.47 -46.07 -15.41
C SER A 145 12.18 -46.38 -14.63
N TYR A 146 11.36 -45.36 -14.41
CA TYR A 146 9.90 -45.43 -14.42
C TYR A 146 9.34 -44.21 -15.17
N GLN A 147 8.31 -44.43 -15.99
CA GLN A 147 7.73 -43.41 -16.86
C GLN A 147 6.40 -42.90 -16.30
N ASN A 148 6.00 -41.69 -16.70
CA ASN A 148 4.67 -41.44 -17.23
C ASN A 148 4.67 -40.18 -18.09
N SER A 149 4.04 -40.26 -19.26
CA SER A 149 3.95 -39.19 -20.25
C SER A 149 2.51 -39.02 -20.73
N VAL A 150 2.10 -37.79 -20.99
CA VAL A 150 1.00 -37.49 -21.93
C VAL A 150 1.46 -36.32 -22.79
N GLU A 151 1.32 -36.45 -24.11
CA GLU A 151 1.84 -35.50 -25.10
C GLU A 151 0.85 -34.36 -25.40
N TYR A 152 1.38 -33.22 -25.82
CA TYR A 152 0.59 -32.18 -26.47
C TYR A 152 0.35 -32.55 -27.94
N ASN A 153 -0.91 -32.61 -28.36
CA ASN A 153 -1.27 -32.71 -29.78
C ASN A 153 -1.56 -31.32 -30.37
N THR A 154 -0.98 -31.02 -31.52
CA THR A 154 -1.18 -29.77 -32.26
C THR A 154 -2.26 -29.94 -33.34
N GLY A 155 -3.07 -28.89 -33.55
CA GLY A 155 -4.11 -28.85 -34.59
C GLY A 155 -3.97 -27.60 -35.46
N GLN A 156 -3.88 -27.78 -36.78
CA GLN A 156 -3.74 -26.69 -37.75
C GLN A 156 -5.08 -26.08 -38.19
N MET A 157 -5.02 -24.83 -38.67
CA MET A 157 -5.74 -24.23 -39.82
C MET A 157 -7.20 -24.68 -40.09
N LYS A 158 -8.15 -23.75 -40.32
CA LYS A 158 -8.17 -22.98 -41.58
C LYS A 158 -9.04 -21.71 -41.56
N GLU A 159 -8.74 -20.84 -42.50
CA GLU A 159 -9.43 -19.61 -42.94
C GLU A 159 -10.61 -19.92 -43.90
N VAL A 160 -11.46 -18.92 -44.27
CA VAL A 160 -11.92 -18.58 -45.67
C VAL A 160 -13.29 -17.85 -45.77
N PHE A 161 -13.29 -16.70 -46.49
CA PHE A 161 -14.40 -15.89 -47.10
C PHE A 161 -15.54 -15.28 -46.24
N GLY A 162 -16.23 -14.19 -46.65
CA GLY A 162 -16.19 -13.44 -47.94
C GLY A 162 -16.77 -11.99 -47.90
N HIS A 163 -16.90 -11.32 -49.07
CA HIS A 163 -17.12 -9.85 -49.24
C HIS A 163 -18.50 -9.41 -49.79
N THR A 164 -18.87 -8.13 -49.58
CA THR A 164 -19.53 -7.15 -50.51
C THR A 164 -19.60 -5.76 -49.81
N ALA A 165 -19.11 -4.62 -50.34
CA ALA A 165 -19.67 -3.68 -51.37
C ALA A 165 -21.00 -2.97 -50.96
N SER A 166 -21.31 -1.65 -51.04
CA SER A 166 -20.79 -0.35 -51.64
C SER A 166 -21.89 0.29 -52.54
N PRO A 167 -22.01 1.62 -52.84
CA PRO A 167 -21.84 2.90 -52.08
C PRO A 167 -23.01 3.95 -52.34
N TYR A 168 -22.73 5.28 -52.28
CA TYR A 168 -23.53 6.49 -52.71
C TYR A 168 -24.61 7.09 -51.76
N ASP A 169 -24.96 8.41 -51.74
CA ASP A 169 -24.17 9.67 -51.93
C ASP A 169 -24.95 10.96 -51.50
N VAL A 170 -24.28 12.13 -51.50
CA VAL A 170 -24.75 13.56 -51.61
C VAL A 170 -25.85 14.13 -50.68
N SER A 171 -25.51 15.22 -49.96
CA SER A 171 -26.29 16.49 -50.01
C SER A 171 -25.47 17.71 -49.53
N SER A 172 -25.65 18.85 -50.20
CA SER A 172 -24.83 20.07 -50.14
C SER A 172 -25.33 21.16 -49.17
N GLY A 173 -24.47 22.13 -48.81
CA GLY A 173 -24.87 23.35 -48.07
C GLY A 173 -23.78 24.43 -47.99
N SER A 174 -23.87 25.46 -48.85
CA SER A 174 -22.97 26.63 -48.98
C SER A 174 -22.79 27.45 -47.68
N HIS A 175 -21.60 27.94 -47.27
CA HIS A 175 -20.61 28.86 -47.90
C HIS A 175 -20.98 30.37 -47.90
N THR A 176 -20.25 31.17 -47.09
CA THR A 176 -19.55 32.46 -47.39
C THR A 176 -18.82 32.90 -46.10
N HIS A 177 -17.49 33.01 -45.99
CA HIS A 177 -16.46 33.81 -46.70
C HIS A 177 -16.42 35.31 -46.39
N ALA A 178 -15.42 35.73 -45.61
CA ALA A 178 -14.48 36.85 -45.90
C ALA A 178 -13.29 36.83 -44.90
N SER A 179 -12.12 37.36 -45.26
CA SER A 179 -10.91 37.34 -44.40
C SER A 179 -9.81 38.31 -44.87
N SER A 180 -9.23 39.13 -43.98
CA SER A 180 -7.96 39.87 -44.17
C SER A 180 -7.51 40.63 -42.90
N THR A 181 -6.29 41.19 -42.72
CA THR A 181 -4.89 40.76 -42.96
C THR A 181 -3.94 41.78 -42.27
N GLY A 182 -2.94 41.36 -41.46
CA GLY A 182 -1.80 42.20 -40.99
C GLY A 182 -2.11 43.27 -39.92
N GLY A 183 -1.12 43.93 -39.26
CA GLY A 183 0.33 43.65 -39.20
C GLY A 183 1.17 44.79 -38.54
N SER A 184 2.35 44.44 -38.00
CA SER A 184 3.53 45.31 -37.66
C SER A 184 3.55 46.27 -36.43
N ARG A 185 4.54 45.99 -35.54
CA ARG A 185 5.68 46.86 -35.13
C ARG A 185 5.50 48.11 -34.21
N GLY A 186 6.12 48.07 -33.02
CA GLY A 186 7.20 49.03 -32.67
C GLY A 186 7.15 49.89 -31.38
N GLU A 187 7.98 49.52 -30.39
CA GLU A 187 8.81 50.37 -29.49
C GLU A 187 8.27 51.56 -28.62
N ARG A 188 8.54 51.42 -27.30
CA ARG A 188 9.33 52.34 -26.40
C ARG A 188 8.71 53.41 -25.47
N ILE A 189 9.26 53.37 -24.25
CA ILE A 189 9.64 54.44 -23.29
C ILE A 189 8.58 54.99 -22.31
N ASP A 190 9.05 55.13 -21.07
CA ASP A 190 8.36 55.55 -19.85
C ASP A 190 8.11 57.07 -19.75
N ASN A 191 7.15 57.48 -18.89
CA ASN A 191 7.38 58.44 -17.79
C ASN A 191 6.08 58.77 -17.01
N HIS A 192 6.17 58.77 -15.69
CA HIS A 192 5.30 59.54 -14.75
C HIS A 192 5.92 60.97 -14.54
N PRO A 193 5.38 61.94 -13.75
CA PRO A 193 4.31 61.86 -12.71
C PRO A 193 3.34 63.07 -12.53
N LEU A 194 2.29 62.90 -11.68
CA LEU A 194 1.53 63.91 -10.87
C LEU A 194 0.82 65.10 -11.61
N ILE A 195 -0.27 65.77 -11.18
CA ILE A 195 -0.70 66.35 -9.87
C ILE A 195 -2.26 66.58 -9.86
N SER A 196 -2.92 66.37 -8.70
CA SER A 196 -4.25 66.90 -8.19
C SER A 196 -5.54 66.76 -9.06
N SER A 197 -6.78 66.99 -8.57
CA SER A 197 -7.28 67.48 -7.27
C SER A 197 -8.74 67.05 -6.94
N VAL A 198 -9.05 66.82 -5.64
CA VAL A 198 -10.35 67.00 -4.92
C VAL A 198 -11.63 66.28 -5.42
N ASP A 199 -12.01 65.22 -4.68
CA ASP A 199 -13.29 64.96 -3.95
C ASP A 199 -14.69 65.15 -4.64
N THR A 200 -15.78 64.43 -4.28
CA THR A 200 -16.10 63.66 -3.04
C THR A 200 -17.18 62.56 -3.25
N ILE A 201 -17.26 61.57 -2.33
CA ILE A 201 -18.38 60.61 -2.06
C ILE A 201 -18.72 59.55 -3.15
N CYS A 202 -18.26 58.30 -2.96
CA CYS A 202 -19.06 57.21 -2.35
C CYS A 202 -18.32 55.85 -2.36
N ASN A 203 -17.61 55.49 -1.29
CA ASN A 203 -16.96 54.17 -1.19
C ASN A 203 -17.97 53.05 -0.86
N LYS A 204 -18.54 52.42 -1.89
CA LYS A 204 -18.92 51.01 -1.83
C LYS A 204 -17.82 50.17 -2.48
N GLN A 205 -16.75 49.88 -1.73
CA GLN A 205 -15.87 48.79 -2.11
C GLN A 205 -16.66 47.48 -2.04
N VAL A 206 -16.87 46.85 -3.20
CA VAL A 206 -17.17 45.42 -3.25
C VAL A 206 -15.90 44.72 -2.80
N VAL A 207 -15.84 44.34 -1.53
CA VAL A 207 -14.82 43.44 -1.02
C VAL A 207 -15.10 42.09 -1.64
N ASP A 208 -14.29 41.71 -2.62
CA ASP A 208 -14.26 40.37 -3.18
C ASP A 208 -13.98 39.37 -2.04
N PRO A 209 -14.91 38.46 -1.70
CA PRO A 209 -14.75 37.56 -0.56
C PRO A 209 -13.76 36.47 -0.94
N SER A 210 -12.47 36.75 -0.70
CA SER A 210 -11.40 35.76 -0.82
C SER A 210 -11.78 34.49 -0.06
N SER A 211 -11.49 33.35 -0.70
CA SER A 211 -12.15 32.08 -0.43
C SER A 211 -11.98 31.58 1.01
N ARG A 212 -12.94 31.93 1.87
CA ARG A 212 -13.27 31.13 3.05
C ARG A 212 -13.81 29.81 2.54
N LEU A 213 -12.96 28.78 2.53
CA LEU A 213 -13.42 27.40 2.34
C LEU A 213 -14.49 27.14 3.40
N HIS A 214 -15.73 26.90 2.95
CA HIS A 214 -16.82 26.55 3.87
C HIS A 214 -16.48 25.21 4.51
N GLU A 215 -16.11 25.24 5.78
CA GLU A 215 -15.70 24.05 6.50
C GLU A 215 -16.85 23.03 6.50
N HIS A 216 -16.62 21.84 5.95
CA HIS A 216 -17.67 20.85 5.81
C HIS A 216 -18.14 20.39 7.19
N ASP A 217 -19.46 20.50 7.42
CA ASP A 217 -20.13 19.88 8.54
C ASP A 217 -20.39 18.42 8.20
N PHE A 218 -19.77 17.50 8.96
CA PHE A 218 -19.86 16.05 8.73
C PHE A 218 -21.12 15.44 9.38
N ALA A 219 -22.08 16.28 9.79
CA ALA A 219 -23.38 15.89 10.30
C ALA A 219 -24.08 14.84 9.43
N GLY A 220 -24.52 13.73 10.04
CA GLY A 220 -25.26 12.65 9.37
C GLY A 220 -24.40 11.73 8.48
N THR A 221 -23.08 11.92 8.43
CA THR A 221 -22.16 10.96 7.79
C THR A 221 -21.96 9.71 8.66
N PRO A 222 -21.47 8.57 8.11
CA PRO A 222 -21.28 7.34 8.88
C PRO A 222 -20.41 7.53 10.14
N TYR A 223 -20.76 6.84 11.23
CA TYR A 223 -20.01 6.87 12.49
C TYR A 223 -18.68 6.12 12.33
N ILE A 224 -17.55 6.79 12.60
CA ILE A 224 -16.23 6.17 12.69
C ILE A 224 -15.73 6.30 14.13
N PRO A 225 -15.48 5.19 14.84
CA PRO A 225 -14.97 5.22 16.20
C PRO A 225 -13.53 5.75 16.25
N VAL A 226 -13.26 6.62 17.22
CA VAL A 226 -11.95 7.25 17.44
C VAL A 226 -11.27 6.67 18.67
N TYR A 227 -10.06 6.16 18.46
CA TYR A 227 -9.17 5.66 19.50
C TYR A 227 -8.01 6.62 19.71
N VAL A 228 -7.40 6.59 20.90
CA VAL A 228 -6.16 7.33 21.18
C VAL A 228 -5.07 6.35 21.59
N MET A 229 -3.93 6.38 20.91
CA MET A 229 -2.77 5.56 21.26
C MET A 229 -2.14 6.07 22.58
N LEU A 230 -1.87 5.18 23.53
CA LEU A 230 -1.25 5.52 24.83
C LEU A 230 0.27 5.80 24.70
N PRO A 231 0.94 6.43 25.69
CA PRO A 231 2.39 6.65 25.65
C PRO A 231 3.18 5.34 25.49
N LEU A 232 4.34 5.38 24.82
CA LEU A 232 5.16 4.17 24.57
C LEU A 232 5.59 3.49 25.88
N GLY A 233 6.04 4.28 26.86
CA GLY A 233 6.41 3.85 28.22
C GLY A 233 5.26 3.72 29.22
N ILE A 234 4.01 3.55 28.76
CA ILE A 234 2.83 3.37 29.65
C ILE A 234 2.99 2.16 30.59
N ILE A 235 3.63 1.09 30.11
CA ILE A 235 4.12 -0.02 30.92
C ILE A 235 5.66 0.07 30.98
N ASN A 236 6.24 -0.08 32.16
CA ASN A 236 7.69 -0.02 32.35
C ASN A 236 8.39 -1.38 32.11
N MET A 237 9.73 -1.41 32.09
CA MET A 237 10.53 -2.62 31.86
C MET A 237 10.40 -3.74 32.91
N LYS A 238 9.66 -3.54 34.02
CA LYS A 238 9.29 -4.58 34.99
C LYS A 238 7.89 -5.16 34.75
N CYS A 239 7.22 -4.71 33.69
CA CYS A 239 5.79 -4.87 33.43
C CYS A 239 4.90 -4.29 34.55
N GLU A 240 5.19 -3.08 35.03
CA GLU A 240 4.34 -2.30 35.95
C GLU A 240 3.70 -1.12 35.19
N LEU A 241 2.47 -0.72 35.54
CA LEU A 241 1.80 0.45 34.96
C LEU A 241 2.39 1.77 35.51
N THR A 242 2.89 2.62 34.62
CA THR A 242 3.44 3.94 34.94
C THR A 242 2.31 4.93 35.28
N ASP A 243 2.43 5.66 36.39
CA ASP A 243 1.42 6.56 36.99
C ASP A 243 -0.06 6.16 36.78
N PRO A 244 -0.55 5.12 37.50
CA PRO A 244 -1.94 4.69 37.39
C PRO A 244 -2.99 5.77 37.68
N ASN A 245 -2.64 6.82 38.43
CA ASN A 245 -3.56 7.90 38.81
C ASN A 245 -3.64 8.97 37.73
N GLY A 246 -2.51 9.38 37.16
CA GLY A 246 -2.45 10.26 35.99
C GLY A 246 -3.12 9.64 34.77
N VAL A 247 -2.87 8.35 34.53
CA VAL A 247 -3.52 7.57 33.46
C VAL A 247 -5.04 7.51 33.65
N LEU A 248 -5.52 7.16 34.85
CA LEU A 248 -6.95 7.18 35.19
C LEU A 248 -7.58 8.58 34.98
N LYS A 249 -6.86 9.66 35.27
CA LYS A 249 -7.31 11.04 35.04
C LYS A 249 -7.37 11.37 33.54
N GLN A 250 -6.35 11.04 32.77
CA GLN A 250 -6.31 11.28 31.32
C GLN A 250 -7.40 10.49 30.58
N LEU A 251 -7.59 9.21 30.91
CA LEU A 251 -8.62 8.37 30.30
C LEU A 251 -10.04 8.86 30.62
N ARG A 252 -10.27 9.43 31.82
CA ARG A 252 -11.55 10.10 32.15
C ARG A 252 -11.79 11.34 31.29
N ILE A 253 -10.75 12.12 30.99
CA ILE A 253 -10.85 13.29 30.11
C ILE A 253 -11.20 12.84 28.69
N LEU A 254 -10.49 11.85 28.13
CA LEU A 254 -10.83 11.26 26.82
C LEU A 254 -12.28 10.76 26.78
N LYS A 255 -12.73 10.02 27.81
CA LYS A 255 -14.11 9.53 27.88
C LYS A 255 -15.14 10.67 27.95
N SER A 256 -14.80 11.81 28.55
CA SER A 256 -15.69 12.98 28.65
C SER A 256 -15.88 13.74 27.32
N ILE A 257 -14.97 13.56 26.35
CA ILE A 257 -15.09 14.07 24.98
C ILE A 257 -15.51 12.96 23.99
N ASN A 258 -16.29 11.99 24.46
CA ASN A 258 -16.86 10.85 23.72
C ASN A 258 -15.88 9.85 23.05
N VAL A 259 -14.56 9.93 23.27
CA VAL A 259 -13.59 8.96 22.71
C VAL A 259 -14.02 7.50 22.99
N ASP A 260 -14.05 6.68 21.95
CA ASP A 260 -14.53 5.30 21.98
C ASP A 260 -13.64 4.40 22.85
N GLY A 261 -12.32 4.58 22.71
CA GLY A 261 -11.34 3.68 23.27
C GLY A 261 -9.90 4.18 23.17
N VAL A 262 -8.97 3.30 23.51
CA VAL A 262 -7.53 3.56 23.41
C VAL A 262 -6.81 2.41 22.71
N ALA A 263 -5.66 2.72 22.11
CA ALA A 263 -4.75 1.73 21.54
C ALA A 263 -3.50 1.60 22.41
N VAL A 264 -2.90 0.41 22.49
CA VAL A 264 -1.70 0.18 23.31
C VAL A 264 -0.76 -0.87 22.73
N ASP A 265 0.53 -0.58 22.80
CA ASP A 265 1.63 -1.48 22.48
C ASP A 265 1.81 -2.56 23.58
N CYS A 266 1.60 -3.84 23.23
CA CYS A 266 1.97 -4.99 24.04
C CYS A 266 3.39 -5.45 23.66
N TRP A 267 4.38 -4.88 24.34
CA TRP A 267 5.80 -5.08 24.06
C TRP A 267 6.27 -6.49 24.40
N TRP A 268 6.69 -7.24 23.38
CA TRP A 268 7.29 -8.57 23.57
C TRP A 268 8.53 -8.50 24.49
N GLY A 269 9.34 -7.44 24.35
CA GLY A 269 10.51 -7.13 25.17
C GLY A 269 10.26 -6.83 26.65
N ILE A 270 9.01 -6.57 27.05
CA ILE A 270 8.61 -6.39 28.46
C ILE A 270 7.97 -7.67 29.00
N VAL A 271 7.13 -8.31 28.19
CA VAL A 271 6.26 -9.41 28.64
C VAL A 271 6.99 -10.76 28.70
N GLU A 272 7.83 -11.10 27.71
CA GLU A 272 8.65 -12.34 27.70
C GLU A 272 10.14 -12.02 27.98
N ALA A 273 10.40 -10.92 28.71
CA ALA A 273 11.69 -10.23 28.76
C ALA A 273 12.88 -11.08 29.22
N HIS A 274 12.67 -11.94 30.23
CA HIS A 274 13.73 -12.63 30.96
C HIS A 274 14.08 -13.98 30.34
N ALA A 275 13.09 -14.84 30.15
CA ALA A 275 13.25 -16.20 29.65
C ALA A 275 12.14 -16.59 28.67
N ALA A 276 12.43 -17.59 27.83
CA ALA A 276 11.48 -18.11 26.86
C ALA A 276 10.27 -18.75 27.56
N GLN A 277 9.07 -18.40 27.11
CA GLN A 277 7.77 -18.85 27.62
C GLN A 277 7.40 -18.39 29.04
N GLU A 278 8.18 -17.49 29.66
CA GLU A 278 7.84 -16.83 30.93
C GLU A 278 7.16 -15.47 30.67
N TYR A 279 5.84 -15.47 30.62
CA TYR A 279 5.01 -14.30 30.28
C TYR A 279 4.54 -13.54 31.53
N ASN A 280 4.85 -12.25 31.64
CA ASN A 280 4.35 -11.34 32.68
C ASN A 280 3.42 -10.29 32.07
N TRP A 281 2.14 -10.31 32.48
CA TRP A 281 1.10 -9.40 31.99
C TRP A 281 0.60 -8.40 33.05
N ASN A 282 1.22 -8.31 34.22
CA ASN A 282 0.63 -7.64 35.39
C ASN A 282 0.32 -6.14 35.18
N GLY A 283 1.21 -5.39 34.55
CA GLY A 283 0.99 -3.99 34.18
C GLY A 283 -0.15 -3.82 33.18
N TYR A 284 -0.22 -4.69 32.17
CA TYR A 284 -1.30 -4.73 31.18
C TYR A 284 -2.65 -5.07 31.82
N LYS A 285 -2.72 -6.04 32.74
CA LYS A 285 -3.91 -6.32 33.57
C LYS A 285 -4.39 -5.07 34.31
N ARG A 286 -3.47 -4.34 34.96
CA ARG A 286 -3.84 -3.13 35.71
C ARG A 286 -4.35 -2.01 34.81
N LEU A 287 -3.77 -1.85 33.62
CA LEU A 287 -4.21 -0.90 32.61
C LEU A 287 -5.58 -1.27 32.02
N PHE A 288 -5.77 -2.53 31.63
CA PHE A 288 -6.99 -3.01 30.97
C PHE A 288 -8.19 -2.96 31.92
N GLN A 289 -7.98 -3.22 33.22
CA GLN A 289 -9.00 -3.01 34.24
C GLN A 289 -9.48 -1.54 34.28
N ILE A 290 -8.55 -0.56 34.23
CA ILE A 290 -8.92 0.87 34.21
C ILE A 290 -9.72 1.21 32.94
N VAL A 291 -9.36 0.64 31.79
CA VAL A 291 -10.09 0.81 30.52
C VAL A 291 -11.51 0.20 30.61
N LYS A 292 -11.64 -0.99 31.20
CA LYS A 292 -12.91 -1.68 31.49
C LYS A 292 -13.81 -0.86 32.44
N ASP A 293 -13.26 -0.40 33.57
CA ASP A 293 -13.97 0.40 34.58
C ASP A 293 -14.51 1.72 33.99
N LEU A 294 -13.78 2.33 33.05
CA LEU A 294 -14.18 3.56 32.35
C LEU A 294 -15.09 3.33 31.13
N LYS A 295 -15.41 2.07 30.79
CA LYS A 295 -16.21 1.70 29.61
C LYS A 295 -15.64 2.29 28.31
N LEU A 296 -14.32 2.18 28.17
CA LEU A 296 -13.58 2.43 26.94
C LEU A 296 -13.37 1.09 26.22
N LYS A 297 -13.27 1.13 24.88
CA LYS A 297 -12.79 0.00 24.08
C LYS A 297 -11.26 -0.01 24.02
N LEU A 298 -10.70 -1.14 23.62
CA LEU A 298 -9.25 -1.36 23.57
C LEU A 298 -8.83 -1.94 22.21
N GLN A 299 -7.85 -1.31 21.58
CA GLN A 299 -7.06 -1.90 20.50
C GLN A 299 -5.70 -2.29 21.07
N VAL A 300 -5.14 -3.43 20.65
CA VAL A 300 -3.86 -3.92 21.18
C VAL A 300 -2.93 -4.30 20.04
N VAL A 301 -1.74 -3.71 20.03
CA VAL A 301 -0.66 -4.01 19.08
C VAL A 301 0.24 -5.08 19.67
N MET A 302 0.44 -6.19 18.96
CA MET A 302 1.42 -7.22 19.32
C MET A 302 2.81 -6.77 18.86
N SER A 303 3.49 -5.97 19.69
CA SER A 303 4.70 -5.23 19.33
C SER A 303 5.94 -6.15 19.43
N PHE A 304 6.14 -6.95 18.37
CA PHE A 304 7.27 -7.87 18.17
C PHE A 304 8.55 -7.20 17.63
N HIS A 305 8.82 -5.96 18.04
CA HIS A 305 9.93 -5.13 17.56
C HIS A 305 10.55 -4.31 18.70
N GLU A 306 11.76 -3.79 18.47
CA GLU A 306 12.43 -2.81 19.35
C GLU A 306 11.71 -1.46 19.29
N CYS A 307 11.33 -0.88 20.44
CA CYS A 307 11.07 0.56 20.53
C CYS A 307 12.40 1.27 20.77
N GLY A 308 12.72 2.30 19.97
CA GLY A 308 13.90 3.14 20.20
C GLY A 308 14.70 3.37 18.92
N GLY A 309 14.86 4.64 18.55
CA GLY A 309 15.72 5.08 17.45
C GLY A 309 15.03 5.26 16.10
N ASN A 310 13.70 5.08 16.03
CA ASN A 310 12.88 5.74 15.02
C ASN A 310 12.48 7.15 15.52
N PHE A 311 12.02 8.02 14.61
CA PHE A 311 11.76 9.44 14.89
C PHE A 311 10.63 9.69 15.91
N ARG A 312 9.83 8.67 16.25
CA ARG A 312 8.69 8.78 17.20
C ARG A 312 9.00 8.25 18.61
N ASP A 313 10.18 7.69 18.83
CA ASP A 313 10.42 6.82 19.99
C ASP A 313 11.03 7.63 21.16
N ASP A 314 10.23 7.92 22.19
CA ASP A 314 10.70 8.59 23.42
C ASP A 314 11.24 7.61 24.49
N VAL A 315 11.04 6.30 24.29
CA VAL A 315 11.48 5.23 25.18
C VAL A 315 12.26 4.16 24.41
N CYS A 316 13.27 3.57 25.04
CA CYS A 316 13.99 2.41 24.55
C CYS A 316 13.45 1.12 25.20
N ILE A 317 12.88 0.21 24.40
CA ILE A 317 12.34 -1.08 24.82
C ILE A 317 12.97 -2.15 23.90
N PRO A 318 14.04 -2.83 24.34
CA PRO A 318 14.75 -3.81 23.54
C PRO A 318 13.96 -5.11 23.39
N PHE A 319 14.39 -5.99 22.48
CA PHE A 319 13.95 -7.39 22.48
C PHE A 319 14.24 -8.10 23.81
N PRO A 320 13.54 -9.21 24.12
CA PRO A 320 13.86 -10.05 25.27
C PRO A 320 15.35 -10.42 25.33
N LEU A 321 15.90 -10.44 26.54
CA LEU A 321 17.32 -10.66 26.77
C LEU A 321 17.80 -11.97 26.12
N TRP A 322 16.98 -13.02 26.21
CA TRP A 322 17.26 -14.34 25.64
C TRP A 322 17.29 -14.36 24.10
N VAL A 323 16.66 -13.40 23.42
CA VAL A 323 16.74 -13.21 21.96
C VAL A 323 18.01 -12.44 21.60
N ALA A 324 18.33 -11.38 22.34
CA ALA A 324 19.57 -10.62 22.18
C ALA A 324 20.84 -11.45 22.51
N GLU A 325 20.73 -12.52 23.30
CA GLU A 325 21.76 -13.56 23.47
C GLU A 325 21.98 -14.39 22.20
N ILE A 326 20.89 -14.81 21.54
CA ILE A 326 20.98 -15.55 20.28
C ILE A 326 21.53 -14.65 19.18
N GLY A 327 21.08 -13.39 19.09
CA GLY A 327 21.57 -12.42 18.11
C GLY A 327 23.07 -12.14 18.21
N ARG A 328 23.67 -12.28 19.41
CA ARG A 328 25.12 -12.18 19.62
C ARG A 328 25.91 -13.40 19.13
N SER A 329 25.31 -14.59 19.08
CA SER A 329 25.96 -15.81 18.58
C SER A 329 25.58 -16.17 17.14
N ASN A 330 24.43 -15.69 16.66
CA ASN A 330 23.89 -15.87 15.32
C ASN A 330 23.30 -14.53 14.83
N PRO A 331 24.12 -13.61 14.31
CA PRO A 331 23.67 -12.28 13.87
C PRO A 331 22.71 -12.31 12.68
N ASP A 332 22.61 -13.44 11.99
CA ASP A 332 21.71 -13.68 10.86
C ASP A 332 20.24 -13.93 11.27
N ILE A 333 19.89 -13.90 12.57
CA ILE A 333 18.47 -13.79 12.97
C ILE A 333 17.86 -12.43 12.64
N TYR A 334 18.68 -11.43 12.28
CA TYR A 334 18.29 -10.05 12.01
C TYR A 334 18.35 -9.70 10.53
N PHE A 335 17.51 -8.75 10.12
CA PHE A 335 17.58 -8.16 8.78
C PHE A 335 18.96 -7.57 8.50
N THR A 336 19.44 -7.73 7.27
CA THR A 336 20.84 -7.49 6.92
C THR A 336 20.97 -6.84 5.55
N ASP A 337 21.71 -5.73 5.47
CA ASP A 337 22.00 -5.05 4.20
C ASP A 337 23.23 -5.61 3.47
N LYS A 338 23.49 -5.09 2.28
CA LYS A 338 24.57 -5.56 1.39
C LYS A 338 25.98 -5.42 1.98
N GLU A 339 26.17 -4.55 2.99
CA GLU A 339 27.44 -4.32 3.68
C GLU A 339 27.58 -5.20 4.93
N GLY A 340 26.56 -6.03 5.21
CA GLY A 340 26.54 -6.93 6.36
C GLY A 340 26.10 -6.25 7.67
N ARG A 341 25.64 -5.00 7.63
CA ARG A 341 25.07 -4.34 8.81
C ARG A 341 23.75 -5.03 9.17
N ARG A 342 23.58 -5.33 10.46
CA ARG A 342 22.40 -6.02 11.01
C ARG A 342 21.50 -4.98 11.66
N ASN A 343 20.20 -4.95 11.33
CA ASN A 343 19.24 -4.16 12.10
C ASN A 343 18.61 -5.02 13.21
N PRO A 344 18.92 -4.79 14.50
CA PRO A 344 18.37 -5.54 15.61
C PRO A 344 16.90 -5.21 15.94
N GLU A 345 16.27 -4.27 15.23
CA GLU A 345 14.91 -3.78 15.48
C GLU A 345 13.81 -4.84 15.25
N CYS A 346 14.04 -5.78 14.33
CA CYS A 346 13.11 -6.87 14.03
C CYS A 346 13.83 -8.15 13.55
N LEU A 347 13.22 -9.31 13.82
CA LEU A 347 13.72 -10.61 13.35
C LEU A 347 13.50 -10.76 11.84
N SER A 348 14.49 -11.32 11.15
CA SER A 348 14.39 -11.62 9.72
C SER A 348 13.32 -12.69 9.44
N TRP A 349 12.43 -12.42 8.48
CA TRP A 349 11.48 -13.43 7.96
C TRP A 349 12.19 -14.67 7.38
N GLY A 350 13.51 -14.62 7.15
CA GLY A 350 14.33 -15.79 6.84
C GLY A 350 14.28 -16.88 7.92
N ILE A 351 14.10 -16.53 9.20
CA ILE A 351 14.05 -17.48 10.33
C ILE A 351 12.63 -17.91 10.75
N ASP A 352 11.58 -17.44 10.08
CA ASP A 352 10.16 -17.77 10.34
C ASP A 352 9.91 -19.27 10.61
N LYS A 353 10.62 -20.13 9.86
CA LYS A 353 10.47 -21.59 9.83
C LYS A 353 11.74 -22.35 10.23
N GLU A 354 12.77 -21.66 10.70
CA GLU A 354 14.06 -22.26 11.10
C GLU A 354 14.13 -22.32 12.64
N ARG A 355 14.52 -23.46 13.23
CA ARG A 355 14.46 -23.71 14.69
C ARG A 355 15.62 -23.08 15.48
N VAL A 356 15.85 -21.79 15.28
CA VAL A 356 17.02 -21.05 15.81
C VAL A 356 16.77 -20.34 17.14
N LEU A 357 15.51 -20.24 17.60
CA LEU A 357 15.13 -19.52 18.81
C LEU A 357 14.99 -20.47 20.01
N LYS A 358 16.13 -20.93 20.54
CA LYS A 358 16.22 -21.99 21.58
C LYS A 358 15.38 -23.24 21.20
N GLY A 359 15.42 -23.64 19.93
CA GLY A 359 14.67 -24.77 19.37
C GLY A 359 13.28 -24.44 18.80
N ARG A 360 12.72 -23.26 19.11
CA ARG A 360 11.50 -22.73 18.46
C ARG A 360 11.82 -22.03 17.13
N THR A 361 10.84 -21.92 16.24
CA THR A 361 10.87 -20.97 15.10
C THR A 361 10.24 -19.64 15.48
N ALA A 362 10.43 -18.57 14.69
CA ALA A 362 9.82 -17.27 15.00
C ALA A 362 8.28 -17.34 15.05
N PHE A 363 7.64 -18.07 14.13
CA PHE A 363 6.19 -18.28 14.19
C PHE A 363 5.70 -18.96 15.47
N GLU A 364 6.44 -19.93 16.02
CA GLU A 364 6.07 -20.58 17.28
C GLU A 364 6.17 -19.62 18.46
N VAL A 365 7.19 -18.76 18.47
CA VAL A 365 7.36 -17.69 19.47
C VAL A 365 6.20 -16.69 19.41
N TYR A 366 5.88 -16.16 18.23
CA TYR A 366 4.75 -15.23 18.06
C TYR A 366 3.41 -15.88 18.41
N PHE A 367 3.22 -17.16 18.07
CA PHE A 367 2.00 -17.91 18.41
C PHE A 367 1.87 -18.17 19.91
N ASP A 368 2.93 -18.62 20.60
CA ASP A 368 2.91 -18.80 22.06
C ASP A 368 2.58 -17.49 22.78
N PHE A 369 3.15 -16.37 22.33
CA PHE A 369 2.89 -15.03 22.88
C PHE A 369 1.41 -14.63 22.73
N MET A 370 0.87 -14.71 21.51
CA MET A 370 -0.55 -14.40 21.23
C MET A 370 -1.51 -15.37 21.93
N ARG A 371 -1.12 -16.65 22.11
CA ARG A 371 -1.89 -17.63 22.88
C ARG A 371 -1.89 -17.29 24.37
N SER A 372 -0.75 -16.88 24.94
CA SER A 372 -0.66 -16.39 26.32
C SER A 372 -1.58 -15.19 26.52
N PHE A 373 -1.52 -14.20 25.62
CA PHE A 373 -2.40 -13.03 25.65
C PHE A 373 -3.90 -13.41 25.62
N ARG A 374 -4.31 -14.32 24.72
CA ARG A 374 -5.72 -14.75 24.64
C ARG A 374 -6.21 -15.37 25.94
N ILE A 375 -5.41 -16.26 26.54
CA ILE A 375 -5.75 -16.97 27.78
C ILE A 375 -5.83 -15.99 28.96
N GLU A 376 -4.89 -15.07 29.04
CA GLU A 376 -4.78 -14.11 30.14
C GLU A 376 -5.89 -13.04 30.14
N PHE A 377 -6.39 -12.68 28.95
CA PHE A 377 -7.38 -11.64 28.76
C PHE A 377 -8.72 -12.15 28.20
N ASP A 378 -9.06 -13.43 28.45
CA ASP A 378 -10.21 -14.10 27.80
C ASP A 378 -11.52 -13.32 27.97
N GLU A 379 -11.83 -12.95 29.21
CA GLU A 379 -12.98 -12.12 29.64
C GLU A 379 -13.10 -10.80 28.85
N TYR A 380 -11.99 -10.18 28.48
CA TYR A 380 -11.97 -8.90 27.74
C TYR A 380 -12.39 -9.05 26.27
N PHE A 381 -12.37 -10.26 25.73
CA PHE A 381 -12.96 -10.59 24.42
C PHE A 381 -14.42 -10.99 24.53
N GLU A 382 -14.82 -11.69 25.60
CA GLU A 382 -16.22 -12.05 25.86
C GLU A 382 -17.08 -10.80 26.13
N ASP A 383 -16.58 -9.86 26.93
CA ASP A 383 -17.16 -8.51 27.10
C ASP A 383 -17.05 -7.63 25.83
N GLY A 384 -16.32 -8.09 24.81
CA GLY A 384 -16.01 -7.35 23.59
C GLY A 384 -15.30 -6.01 23.85
N ILE A 385 -14.53 -5.89 24.94
CA ILE A 385 -13.76 -4.68 25.29
C ILE A 385 -12.61 -4.52 24.29
N ILE A 386 -11.90 -5.61 24.00
CA ILE A 386 -10.89 -5.64 22.95
C ILE A 386 -11.61 -5.68 21.59
N SER A 387 -11.51 -4.59 20.83
CA SER A 387 -12.22 -4.42 19.55
C SER A 387 -11.39 -4.89 18.35
N MET A 388 -10.05 -4.80 18.44
CA MET A 388 -9.12 -5.20 17.38
C MET A 388 -7.76 -5.62 17.97
N ILE A 389 -7.12 -6.61 17.34
CA ILE A 389 -5.71 -6.95 17.57
C ILE A 389 -4.92 -6.57 16.33
N GLU A 390 -3.91 -5.73 16.50
CA GLU A 390 -2.92 -5.46 15.45
C GLU A 390 -1.69 -6.33 15.69
N VAL A 391 -1.02 -6.73 14.61
CA VAL A 391 0.15 -7.61 14.69
C VAL A 391 1.34 -6.90 14.09
N GLY A 392 2.41 -6.72 14.88
CA GLY A 392 3.67 -6.24 14.38
C GLY A 392 4.34 -7.29 13.48
N LEU A 393 4.60 -6.95 12.21
CA LEU A 393 5.15 -7.87 11.22
C LEU A 393 6.57 -7.46 10.73
N GLY A 394 7.17 -6.48 11.39
CA GLY A 394 8.47 -5.91 11.03
C GLY A 394 8.85 -4.68 11.87
N PRO A 395 9.70 -3.78 11.34
CA PRO A 395 10.19 -2.58 12.03
C PRO A 395 9.06 -1.58 12.29
N CYS A 396 9.07 -0.88 13.43
CA CYS A 396 7.91 -0.15 13.97
C CYS A 396 6.59 -0.97 14.04
N GLY A 397 6.63 -2.30 13.88
CA GLY A 397 5.45 -3.15 13.67
C GLY A 397 4.94 -3.20 12.22
N ASP A 398 5.44 -2.36 11.32
CA ASP A 398 5.03 -2.29 9.93
C ASP A 398 5.31 -3.59 9.14
N LEU A 399 4.42 -3.92 8.20
CA LEU A 399 4.64 -4.99 7.21
C LEU A 399 5.61 -4.54 6.09
N ARG A 400 6.89 -4.32 6.43
CA ARG A 400 7.96 -3.91 5.49
C ARG A 400 9.35 -4.44 5.88
N TYR A 401 10.31 -4.37 4.95
CA TYR A 401 11.73 -4.43 5.28
C TYR A 401 12.18 -3.13 5.99
N PRO A 402 13.19 -3.18 6.88
CA PRO A 402 13.81 -1.99 7.47
C PRO A 402 14.77 -1.31 6.48
N SER A 403 14.27 -0.82 5.34
CA SER A 403 15.11 -0.31 4.24
C SER A 403 15.60 1.14 4.41
N PHE A 404 15.03 1.89 5.35
CA PHE A 404 15.38 3.29 5.65
C PHE A 404 15.77 3.56 7.13
N PRO A 405 16.65 2.76 7.75
CA PRO A 405 16.94 2.88 9.18
C PRO A 405 17.86 4.07 9.46
N VAL A 406 17.38 5.03 10.27
CA VAL A 406 18.16 6.20 10.71
C VAL A 406 19.44 5.77 11.45
N LYS A 407 19.39 4.66 12.20
CA LYS A 407 20.54 4.02 12.86
C LYS A 407 21.71 3.70 11.91
N HIS A 408 21.47 3.47 10.61
CA HIS A 408 22.53 3.22 9.61
C HIS A 408 22.84 4.45 8.73
N GLY A 409 22.38 5.65 9.13
CA GLY A 409 22.69 6.90 8.43
C GLY A 409 21.82 7.19 7.21
N TRP A 410 20.69 6.48 7.03
CA TRP A 410 19.65 6.90 6.08
C TRP A 410 19.10 8.29 6.47
N ARG A 411 18.81 9.11 5.46
CA ARG A 411 18.16 10.42 5.59
C ARG A 411 17.12 10.58 4.48
N TYR A 412 15.97 11.17 4.79
CA TYR A 412 14.97 11.53 3.79
C TYR A 412 15.56 12.50 2.75
N PRO A 413 15.25 12.37 1.43
CA PRO A 413 14.42 11.34 0.78
C PRO A 413 15.26 10.19 0.17
N GLY A 414 16.23 9.61 0.88
CA GLY A 414 17.07 8.51 0.36
C GLY A 414 16.26 7.28 -0.07
N LEU A 415 16.67 6.59 -1.14
CA LEU A 415 15.91 5.44 -1.67
C LEU A 415 15.89 4.20 -0.76
N GLY A 416 16.77 4.12 0.24
CA GLY A 416 16.92 2.97 1.13
C GLY A 416 17.86 1.89 0.59
N GLU A 417 17.90 0.72 1.23
CA GLU A 417 18.60 -0.47 0.73
C GLU A 417 17.82 -1.77 0.98
N PHE A 418 17.99 -2.76 0.10
CA PHE A 418 17.43 -4.10 0.27
C PHE A 418 18.05 -4.81 1.47
N GLN A 419 17.21 -5.32 2.38
CA GLN A 419 17.62 -5.93 3.65
C GLN A 419 17.69 -7.47 3.62
N CYS A 420 17.92 -8.04 2.44
CA CYS A 420 17.76 -9.48 2.16
C CYS A 420 19.06 -10.29 2.17
N TYR A 421 20.10 -9.85 2.90
CA TYR A 421 21.45 -10.42 2.84
C TYR A 421 21.83 -11.34 4.00
N ASP A 422 20.91 -11.68 4.91
CA ASP A 422 21.17 -12.69 5.94
C ASP A 422 21.25 -14.10 5.32
N GLN A 423 21.93 -15.03 6.01
CA GLN A 423 22.18 -16.38 5.50
C GLN A 423 20.89 -17.16 5.16
N TYR A 424 19.77 -16.89 5.85
CA TYR A 424 18.51 -17.61 5.68
C TYR A 424 17.72 -17.07 4.48
N MET A 425 17.66 -15.75 4.30
CA MET A 425 17.10 -15.14 3.08
C MET A 425 17.96 -15.43 1.84
N LEU A 426 19.29 -15.44 1.94
CA LEU A 426 20.16 -15.87 0.83
C LEU A 426 20.02 -17.37 0.51
N LYS A 427 19.84 -18.23 1.52
CA LYS A 427 19.49 -19.66 1.37
C LYS A 427 18.11 -19.84 0.71
N SER A 428 17.14 -18.99 1.02
CA SER A 428 15.81 -18.97 0.38
C SER A 428 15.87 -18.52 -1.08
N LEU A 429 16.55 -17.39 -1.36
CA LEU A 429 16.77 -16.86 -2.70
C LEU A 429 17.50 -17.86 -3.60
N ARG A 430 18.52 -18.54 -3.07
CA ARG A 430 19.25 -19.60 -3.79
C ARG A 430 18.32 -20.73 -4.25
N LYS A 431 17.53 -21.30 -3.33
CA LYS A 431 16.54 -22.34 -3.67
C LYS A 431 15.52 -21.84 -4.72
N ALA A 432 15.08 -20.58 -4.59
CA ALA A 432 14.12 -19.97 -5.52
C ALA A 432 14.71 -19.68 -6.92
N ALA A 433 16.03 -19.51 -7.02
CA ALA A 433 16.78 -19.34 -8.27
C ALA A 433 17.09 -20.70 -8.94
N GLU A 434 17.53 -21.69 -8.15
CA GLU A 434 17.77 -23.06 -8.57
C GLU A 434 16.49 -23.71 -9.11
N ALA A 435 15.36 -23.57 -8.40
CA ALA A 435 14.05 -24.05 -8.84
C ALA A 435 13.50 -23.37 -10.12
N ARG A 436 14.16 -22.30 -10.60
CA ARG A 436 13.86 -21.62 -11.88
C ARG A 436 14.91 -21.91 -12.96
N GLY A 437 15.92 -22.74 -12.70
CA GLY A 437 17.02 -23.00 -13.64
C GLY A 437 17.98 -21.80 -13.82
N HIS A 438 17.98 -20.85 -12.88
CA HIS A 438 18.71 -19.58 -13.00
C HIS A 438 19.59 -19.32 -11.78
N SER A 439 20.46 -20.28 -11.41
CA SER A 439 21.28 -20.22 -10.20
C SER A 439 22.21 -18.99 -10.08
N PHE A 440 22.45 -18.26 -11.18
CA PHE A 440 23.16 -16.97 -11.15
C PHE A 440 22.35 -15.83 -10.50
N TRP A 441 21.02 -15.99 -10.36
CA TRP A 441 20.13 -15.11 -9.59
C TRP A 441 20.19 -15.34 -8.06
N ALA A 442 21.02 -16.27 -7.57
CA ALA A 442 21.15 -16.60 -6.14
C ALA A 442 21.90 -15.54 -5.30
N LYS A 443 21.78 -14.25 -5.64
CA LYS A 443 22.49 -13.11 -5.01
C LYS A 443 21.59 -11.88 -4.97
N GLY A 444 21.74 -11.05 -3.92
CA GLY A 444 21.11 -9.73 -3.86
C GLY A 444 21.69 -8.73 -4.89
N PRO A 445 20.97 -7.63 -5.18
CA PRO A 445 21.33 -6.72 -6.27
C PRO A 445 22.49 -5.80 -5.89
N THR A 446 23.64 -5.96 -6.56
CA THR A 446 24.86 -5.19 -6.30
C THR A 446 24.84 -3.76 -6.87
N ASN A 447 23.99 -3.50 -7.87
CA ASN A 447 23.87 -2.20 -8.55
C ASN A 447 22.67 -1.35 -8.07
N ALA A 448 22.09 -1.67 -6.92
CA ALA A 448 20.96 -0.95 -6.32
C ALA A 448 21.34 0.35 -5.56
N GLY A 449 22.59 0.82 -5.68
CA GLY A 449 23.06 2.01 -4.94
C GLY A 449 23.15 1.78 -3.43
N PHE A 450 23.08 2.88 -2.67
CA PHE A 450 23.19 2.95 -1.19
C PHE A 450 22.03 3.75 -0.59
N TYR A 451 21.79 3.66 0.73
CA TYR A 451 20.66 4.28 1.46
C TYR A 451 20.24 5.69 0.98
N ASN A 452 21.21 6.58 0.79
CA ASN A 452 21.00 8.00 0.45
C ASN A 452 21.14 8.32 -1.05
N SER A 453 21.09 7.30 -1.91
CA SER A 453 21.20 7.45 -3.37
C SER A 453 19.88 7.96 -3.99
N ARG A 454 19.97 8.50 -5.21
CA ARG A 454 18.80 8.91 -6.02
C ARG A 454 18.56 7.91 -7.16
N PRO A 455 17.31 7.49 -7.44
CA PRO A 455 17.02 6.40 -8.37
C PRO A 455 17.41 6.70 -9.82
N MET A 456 17.34 7.96 -10.25
CA MET A 456 17.68 8.39 -11.63
C MET A 456 19.17 8.24 -12.00
N ARG A 457 20.03 7.78 -11.08
CA ARG A 457 21.48 7.56 -11.30
C ARG A 457 21.89 6.09 -11.20
N LEU A 458 20.95 5.14 -11.23
CA LEU A 458 21.19 3.73 -10.92
C LEU A 458 20.50 2.79 -11.91
N ASP A 459 21.28 2.02 -12.66
CA ASP A 459 20.81 1.11 -13.72
C ASP A 459 19.70 0.15 -13.23
N PHE A 460 19.79 -0.31 -11.98
CA PHE A 460 18.78 -1.18 -11.36
C PHE A 460 17.37 -0.56 -11.37
N PHE A 461 17.27 0.73 -11.05
CA PHE A 461 16.02 1.48 -10.96
C PHE A 461 15.63 2.18 -12.27
N VAL A 462 16.54 2.24 -13.25
CA VAL A 462 16.28 2.81 -14.58
C VAL A 462 15.83 1.73 -15.57
N MET A 463 16.47 0.55 -15.59
CA MET A 463 16.23 -0.44 -16.65
C MET A 463 15.10 -1.45 -16.35
N GLY A 464 14.76 -1.69 -15.07
CA GLY A 464 13.63 -2.55 -14.66
C GLY A 464 13.75 -4.07 -14.92
N VAL A 465 14.60 -4.50 -15.86
CA VAL A 465 14.61 -5.89 -16.41
C VAL A 465 14.90 -6.98 -15.36
N ASN A 466 15.69 -6.68 -14.32
CA ASN A 466 16.20 -7.69 -13.37
C ASN A 466 15.42 -7.80 -12.04
N MET A 467 14.27 -7.11 -11.88
CA MET A 467 13.54 -7.09 -10.61
C MET A 467 12.84 -8.41 -10.27
N MET A 468 12.36 -9.17 -11.28
CA MET A 468 11.39 -10.25 -11.08
C MET A 468 11.85 -11.38 -10.13
N ALA A 469 13.13 -11.73 -10.10
CA ALA A 469 13.63 -12.85 -9.29
C ALA A 469 13.65 -12.52 -7.79
N ILE A 470 14.28 -11.39 -7.43
CA ILE A 470 14.44 -10.91 -6.06
C ILE A 470 13.08 -10.48 -5.49
N MET A 471 12.29 -9.72 -6.25
CA MET A 471 10.99 -9.22 -5.80
C MET A 471 9.96 -10.36 -5.64
N ALA A 472 10.02 -11.42 -6.47
CA ALA A 472 9.20 -12.61 -6.23
C ALA A 472 9.59 -13.33 -4.94
N GLY A 473 10.88 -13.39 -4.60
CA GLY A 473 11.34 -13.95 -3.32
C GLY A 473 10.83 -13.15 -2.12
N GLY A 474 11.12 -11.85 -2.10
CA GLY A 474 10.73 -10.95 -1.00
C GLY A 474 9.22 -10.85 -0.80
N LEU A 475 8.45 -10.65 -1.88
CA LEU A 475 6.99 -10.58 -1.79
C LEU A 475 6.37 -11.92 -1.39
N ILE A 476 6.90 -13.07 -1.85
CA ILE A 476 6.41 -14.37 -1.39
C ILE A 476 6.76 -14.61 0.09
N LEU A 477 7.89 -14.11 0.61
CA LEU A 477 8.19 -14.14 2.04
C LEU A 477 7.22 -13.26 2.84
N LEU A 478 7.01 -12.00 2.43
CA LEU A 478 6.04 -11.06 3.03
C LEU A 478 4.63 -11.67 3.13
N LEU A 479 4.13 -12.22 2.03
CA LEU A 479 2.79 -12.83 1.94
C LEU A 479 2.70 -14.16 2.71
N ASN A 480 3.80 -14.92 2.82
CA ASN A 480 3.85 -16.12 3.68
C ASN A 480 3.87 -15.76 5.16
N HIS A 481 4.63 -14.73 5.56
CA HIS A 481 4.76 -14.27 6.94
C HIS A 481 3.41 -13.83 7.49
N CYS A 482 2.75 -12.89 6.80
CA CYS A 482 1.41 -12.41 7.15
C CYS A 482 0.33 -13.50 7.03
N GLY A 483 0.46 -14.41 6.06
CA GLY A 483 -0.46 -15.55 5.91
C GLY A 483 -0.34 -16.61 7.01
N TRP A 484 0.81 -16.69 7.70
CA TRP A 484 1.02 -17.65 8.78
C TRP A 484 0.64 -17.10 10.15
N THR A 485 1.01 -15.84 10.46
CA THR A 485 0.55 -15.19 11.70
C THR A 485 -0.96 -15.29 11.82
N LYS A 486 -1.74 -14.98 10.77
CA LYS A 486 -3.20 -15.09 10.88
C LYS A 486 -3.79 -16.50 10.88
N ASN A 487 -3.08 -17.55 10.46
CA ASN A 487 -3.51 -18.92 10.79
C ASN A 487 -3.40 -19.18 12.30
N GLY A 488 -2.41 -18.55 12.96
CA GLY A 488 -2.38 -18.40 14.42
C GLY A 488 -3.60 -17.62 14.94
N LEU A 489 -3.80 -16.37 14.51
CA LEU A 489 -4.91 -15.54 15.01
C LEU A 489 -6.31 -16.12 14.73
N MET A 490 -6.51 -16.94 13.69
CA MET A 490 -7.78 -17.66 13.46
C MET A 490 -8.02 -18.76 14.49
N ASN A 491 -7.00 -19.58 14.80
CA ASN A 491 -7.08 -20.59 15.88
C ASN A 491 -7.31 -19.98 17.27
N VAL A 492 -7.12 -18.66 17.39
CA VAL A 492 -7.24 -17.86 18.62
C VAL A 492 -8.44 -16.88 18.55
N ASN A 493 -9.20 -16.91 17.44
CA ASN A 493 -10.46 -16.19 17.16
C ASN A 493 -10.39 -14.64 17.19
N PHE A 494 -9.32 -14.04 16.66
CA PHE A 494 -9.15 -12.57 16.67
C PHE A 494 -9.59 -11.84 15.39
N LYS A 495 -10.12 -10.63 15.55
CA LYS A 495 -10.14 -9.58 14.51
C LYS A 495 -8.73 -8.99 14.34
N GLY A 496 -7.92 -9.64 13.53
CA GLY A 496 -6.54 -9.24 13.21
C GLY A 496 -6.46 -8.14 12.15
N ALA A 497 -5.63 -7.12 12.41
CA ALA A 497 -5.18 -6.11 11.44
C ALA A 497 -3.64 -6.17 11.25
N SER A 498 -3.16 -5.55 10.17
CA SER A 498 -1.72 -5.41 9.87
C SER A 498 -1.40 -3.97 9.47
N VAL A 499 -0.32 -3.42 10.05
CA VAL A 499 0.09 -2.02 9.85
C VAL A 499 0.90 -1.87 8.56
N LEU A 500 0.65 -0.80 7.80
CA LEU A 500 1.23 -0.52 6.49
C LEU A 500 1.71 0.93 6.39
N SER A 501 3.00 1.13 6.11
CA SER A 501 3.62 2.47 6.07
C SER A 501 3.35 3.23 4.78
N GLY A 502 3.03 4.53 4.88
CA GLY A 502 2.93 5.47 3.76
C GLY A 502 4.29 5.89 3.17
N ILE A 503 4.95 5.01 2.42
CA ILE A 503 6.24 5.27 1.75
C ILE A 503 6.04 6.11 0.49
N HIS A 504 5.96 7.43 0.66
CA HIS A 504 5.49 8.38 -0.35
C HIS A 504 6.58 9.02 -1.21
N TRP A 505 7.87 8.91 -0.85
CA TRP A 505 8.97 9.53 -1.60
C TRP A 505 9.45 8.64 -2.75
N TRP A 506 9.90 9.27 -3.84
CA TRP A 506 10.09 8.65 -5.17
C TRP A 506 8.83 8.04 -5.83
N TYR A 507 7.63 8.18 -5.27
CA TYR A 507 6.39 7.67 -5.87
C TYR A 507 6.11 8.26 -7.26
N LYS A 508 6.56 9.49 -7.56
CA LYS A 508 6.47 10.09 -8.91
C LYS A 508 7.55 9.59 -9.89
N THR A 509 8.34 8.58 -9.54
CA THR A 509 9.32 7.93 -10.44
C THR A 509 8.73 6.65 -11.04
N THR A 510 9.16 6.25 -12.24
CA THR A 510 8.68 5.01 -12.89
C THR A 510 8.94 3.74 -12.08
N SER A 511 9.97 3.75 -11.23
CA SER A 511 10.42 2.60 -10.46
C SER A 511 10.01 2.59 -8.99
N HIS A 512 9.44 3.67 -8.43
CA HIS A 512 8.96 3.69 -7.03
C HIS A 512 10.01 3.18 -6.02
N ALA A 513 11.25 3.68 -6.14
CA ALA A 513 12.43 2.97 -5.61
C ALA A 513 12.43 2.72 -4.09
N ALA A 514 11.83 3.59 -3.27
CA ALA A 514 11.72 3.38 -1.82
C ALA A 514 10.69 2.31 -1.45
N GLU A 515 9.58 2.23 -2.18
CA GLU A 515 8.60 1.15 -2.04
C GLU A 515 9.24 -0.20 -2.39
N LEU A 516 10.06 -0.25 -3.46
CA LEU A 516 10.79 -1.46 -3.85
C LEU A 516 11.75 -1.97 -2.76
N THR A 517 12.57 -1.09 -2.17
CA THR A 517 13.53 -1.52 -1.13
C THR A 517 12.83 -1.96 0.16
N ALA A 518 11.68 -1.35 0.48
CA ALA A 518 10.81 -1.73 1.59
C ALA A 518 10.02 -3.03 1.34
N GLY A 519 9.92 -3.50 0.09
CA GLY A 519 9.31 -4.78 -0.30
C GLY A 519 8.01 -4.67 -1.09
N PHE A 520 7.45 -3.47 -1.27
CA PHE A 520 6.24 -3.24 -2.06
C PHE A 520 6.60 -3.14 -3.54
N TYR A 521 6.27 -4.17 -4.33
CA TYR A 521 6.57 -4.17 -5.76
C TYR A 521 5.51 -3.38 -6.55
N ASN A 522 5.58 -2.05 -6.44
CA ASN A 522 4.59 -1.08 -6.94
C ASN A 522 5.14 -0.13 -8.05
N PRO A 523 5.75 -0.62 -9.15
CA PRO A 523 6.20 0.27 -10.24
C PRO A 523 4.98 0.87 -10.98
N CYS A 524 5.18 1.95 -11.72
CA CYS A 524 4.07 2.74 -12.31
C CYS A 524 3.18 2.00 -13.35
N ASN A 525 3.49 0.73 -13.67
CA ASN A 525 2.71 -0.14 -14.55
C ASN A 525 2.07 -1.35 -13.83
N ARG A 526 2.19 -1.44 -12.50
CA ARG A 526 1.64 -2.54 -11.68
C ARG A 526 1.31 -2.06 -10.27
N ASP A 527 0.06 -2.28 -9.87
CA ASP A 527 -0.34 -2.17 -8.46
C ASP A 527 0.37 -3.25 -7.60
N GLY A 528 1.23 -2.79 -6.70
CA GLY A 528 1.91 -3.62 -5.70
C GLY A 528 1.05 -3.94 -4.48
N TYR A 529 0.16 -3.01 -4.10
CA TYR A 529 -0.67 -3.10 -2.91
C TYR A 529 -1.86 -4.06 -3.10
N ALA A 530 -2.48 -4.11 -4.28
CA ALA A 530 -3.58 -5.04 -4.58
C ALA A 530 -3.22 -6.52 -4.29
N ALA A 531 -1.94 -6.91 -4.43
CA ALA A 531 -1.47 -8.25 -4.06
C ALA A 531 -1.43 -8.49 -2.54
N VAL A 532 -1.04 -7.47 -1.76
CA VAL A 532 -1.07 -7.48 -0.29
C VAL A 532 -2.52 -7.52 0.19
N MET A 533 -3.37 -6.63 -0.31
CA MET A 533 -4.78 -6.56 0.09
C MET A 533 -5.55 -7.85 -0.28
N SER A 534 -5.26 -8.46 -1.43
CA SER A 534 -5.82 -9.77 -1.81
C SER A 534 -5.43 -10.90 -0.84
N MET A 535 -4.22 -10.85 -0.28
CA MET A 535 -3.76 -11.79 0.75
C MET A 535 -4.43 -11.48 2.09
N LEU A 536 -4.49 -10.22 2.53
CA LEU A 536 -5.22 -9.82 3.72
C LEU A 536 -6.70 -10.26 3.64
N LYS A 537 -7.36 -10.09 2.48
CA LYS A 537 -8.71 -10.61 2.21
C LYS A 537 -8.80 -12.13 2.34
N LYS A 538 -7.85 -12.88 1.76
CA LYS A 538 -7.81 -14.35 1.85
C LYS A 538 -7.76 -14.83 3.31
N HIS A 539 -7.10 -14.09 4.18
CA HIS A 539 -7.05 -14.36 5.62
C HIS A 539 -8.13 -13.59 6.41
N GLY A 540 -8.97 -12.78 5.77
CA GLY A 540 -9.99 -11.93 6.40
C GLY A 540 -9.41 -10.93 7.41
N ALA A 541 -8.21 -10.41 7.18
CA ALA A 541 -7.60 -9.36 7.98
C ALA A 541 -8.09 -7.98 7.55
N ALA A 542 -8.08 -7.02 8.48
CA ALA A 542 -8.12 -5.59 8.16
C ALA A 542 -6.71 -5.08 7.83
N VAL A 543 -6.62 -3.88 7.27
CA VAL A 543 -5.35 -3.14 7.14
C VAL A 543 -5.43 -1.85 7.94
N THR A 544 -4.35 -1.51 8.64
CA THR A 544 -4.17 -0.22 9.31
C THR A 544 -3.12 0.56 8.53
N PHE A 545 -3.49 1.73 8.00
CA PHE A 545 -2.63 2.52 7.12
C PHE A 545 -2.27 3.87 7.74
N THR A 546 -0.98 4.18 7.79
CA THR A 546 -0.53 5.49 8.27
C THR A 546 -0.47 6.49 7.11
N THR A 547 -1.49 7.34 7.01
CA THR A 547 -1.47 8.49 6.08
C THR A 547 -0.42 9.52 6.50
N ALA A 548 0.24 10.18 5.54
CA ALA A 548 1.12 11.31 5.83
C ALA A 548 0.34 12.63 5.81
N GLU A 549 0.48 13.46 6.84
CA GLU A 549 -0.25 14.74 6.93
C GLU A 549 0.39 15.84 6.06
N VAL A 550 -0.44 16.60 5.35
CA VAL A 550 0.03 17.70 4.47
C VAL A 550 0.66 18.88 5.24
N GLY A 551 0.40 19.04 6.54
CA GLY A 551 1.14 20.01 7.36
C GLY A 551 2.64 19.73 7.46
N LEU A 552 3.08 18.48 7.26
CA LEU A 552 4.50 18.14 7.08
C LEU A 552 4.95 18.29 5.62
N LEU A 553 4.02 18.24 4.65
CA LEU A 553 4.36 18.46 3.25
C LEU A 553 4.76 19.89 2.97
N ASP A 554 4.12 20.92 3.52
CA ASP A 554 4.57 22.30 3.30
C ASP A 554 6.03 22.52 3.74
N GLN A 555 6.50 21.79 4.77
CA GLN A 555 7.90 21.82 5.23
C GLN A 555 8.85 20.88 4.45
N LEU A 556 8.32 19.97 3.62
CA LEU A 556 9.11 19.03 2.80
C LEU A 556 9.01 19.32 1.29
N GLN A 557 8.03 20.09 0.83
CA GLN A 557 7.77 20.43 -0.57
C GLN A 557 8.77 21.45 -1.14
N ASP A 558 9.44 22.22 -0.29
CA ASP A 558 10.67 22.94 -0.66
C ASP A 558 11.73 21.98 -1.26
N SER A 559 11.67 20.68 -0.95
CA SER A 559 12.42 19.64 -1.64
C SER A 559 11.63 18.97 -2.78
N SER A 560 11.40 19.72 -3.86
CA SER A 560 10.94 19.19 -5.17
C SER A 560 11.75 17.96 -5.63
N GLU A 561 13.01 17.86 -5.18
CA GLU A 561 13.91 16.72 -5.38
C GLU A 561 13.38 15.36 -4.87
N ALA A 562 12.43 15.34 -3.93
CA ALA A 562 11.92 14.10 -3.31
C ALA A 562 10.95 13.31 -4.20
N LEU A 563 10.38 13.94 -5.25
CA LEU A 563 9.42 13.33 -6.18
C LEU A 563 8.28 12.56 -5.47
N ALA A 564 7.75 13.16 -4.39
CA ALA A 564 6.82 12.53 -3.47
C ALA A 564 5.34 12.64 -3.88
N ASP A 565 4.51 11.68 -3.48
CA ASP A 565 3.05 11.73 -3.65
C ASP A 565 2.27 10.93 -2.57
N PRO A 566 2.12 11.45 -1.35
CA PRO A 566 1.38 10.76 -0.29
C PRO A 566 -0.12 10.73 -0.53
N GLU A 567 -0.68 11.69 -1.27
CA GLU A 567 -2.11 11.70 -1.62
C GLU A 567 -2.41 10.64 -2.68
N GLY A 568 -1.58 10.55 -3.73
CA GLY A 568 -1.65 9.48 -4.73
C GLY A 568 -1.45 8.10 -4.12
N LEU A 569 -0.48 7.94 -3.20
CA LEU A 569 -0.26 6.71 -2.46
C LEU A 569 -1.45 6.34 -1.58
N ALA A 570 -1.96 7.27 -0.76
CA ALA A 570 -3.12 7.02 0.09
C ALA A 570 -4.34 6.62 -0.75
N TRP A 571 -4.60 7.33 -1.84
CA TRP A 571 -5.66 6.97 -2.78
C TRP A 571 -5.47 5.55 -3.33
N GLN A 572 -4.26 5.16 -3.74
CA GLN A 572 -3.99 3.81 -4.24
C GLN A 572 -4.25 2.75 -3.15
N VAL A 573 -3.67 2.91 -1.96
CA VAL A 573 -3.76 1.95 -0.86
C VAL A 573 -5.21 1.76 -0.40
N LEU A 574 -5.96 2.85 -0.23
CA LEU A 574 -7.38 2.80 0.16
C LEU A 574 -8.24 2.12 -0.89
N ASN A 575 -8.07 2.45 -2.18
CA ASN A 575 -8.84 1.81 -3.25
C ASN A 575 -8.47 0.33 -3.45
N ALA A 576 -7.18 -0.03 -3.36
CA ALA A 576 -6.73 -1.42 -3.44
C ALA A 576 -7.28 -2.28 -2.28
N ALA A 577 -7.55 -1.69 -1.11
CA ALA A 577 -8.17 -2.35 0.04
C ALA A 577 -9.70 -2.46 -0.12
N TRP A 578 -10.36 -1.36 -0.51
CA TRP A 578 -11.82 -1.34 -0.68
C TRP A 578 -12.30 -2.16 -1.89
N ASP A 579 -11.59 -2.18 -3.02
CA ASP A 579 -11.95 -3.00 -4.19
C ASP A 579 -11.85 -4.52 -3.91
N VAL A 580 -11.11 -4.92 -2.86
CA VAL A 580 -11.10 -6.29 -2.34
C VAL A 580 -11.98 -6.46 -1.09
N ASN A 581 -12.76 -5.46 -0.69
CA ASN A 581 -13.66 -5.47 0.47
C ASN A 581 -12.97 -5.89 1.80
N ILE A 582 -11.75 -5.41 2.08
CA ILE A 582 -11.22 -5.50 3.46
C ILE A 582 -11.52 -4.22 4.25
N PRO A 583 -11.74 -4.30 5.57
CA PRO A 583 -11.84 -3.11 6.41
C PRO A 583 -10.50 -2.37 6.48
N VAL A 584 -10.56 -1.05 6.54
CA VAL A 584 -9.39 -0.17 6.65
C VAL A 584 -9.50 0.67 7.91
N ALA A 585 -8.49 0.62 8.77
CA ALA A 585 -8.25 1.61 9.81
C ALA A 585 -7.16 2.60 9.37
N SER A 586 -7.12 3.80 9.94
CA SER A 586 -6.08 4.79 9.64
C SER A 586 -5.52 5.44 10.90
N GLU A 587 -4.27 5.89 10.80
CA GLU A 587 -3.55 6.58 11.87
C GLU A 587 -2.81 7.80 11.32
N ASN A 588 -2.58 8.82 12.16
CA ASN A 588 -1.79 9.99 11.76
C ASN A 588 -0.26 9.75 11.85
N SER A 589 0.49 10.40 10.96
CA SER A 589 1.95 10.29 10.87
C SER A 589 2.71 11.14 11.89
N VAL A 590 2.15 12.27 12.32
CA VAL A 590 2.75 13.20 13.28
C VAL A 590 1.67 13.67 14.27
N PRO A 591 1.97 13.83 15.58
CA PRO A 591 1.04 14.47 16.51
C PRO A 591 0.66 15.86 16.01
N CYS A 592 -0.64 16.11 15.81
CA CYS A 592 -1.12 17.36 15.25
C CYS A 592 -2.42 17.79 15.92
N HIS A 593 -2.51 19.08 16.24
CA HIS A 593 -3.65 19.69 16.91
C HIS A 593 -4.34 20.77 16.06
N SER A 594 -3.96 20.88 14.78
CA SER A 594 -4.48 21.87 13.84
C SER A 594 -5.80 21.42 13.22
N ARG A 595 -6.74 22.36 13.07
CA ARG A 595 -8.07 22.12 12.50
C ARG A 595 -8.00 21.72 11.02
N GLU A 596 -7.03 22.27 10.30
CA GLU A 596 -6.76 22.01 8.87
C GLU A 596 -6.40 20.53 8.67
N VAL A 597 -5.51 20.01 9.53
CA VAL A 597 -5.09 18.60 9.51
C VAL A 597 -6.24 17.68 9.94
N TYR A 598 -7.00 18.03 10.99
CA TYR A 598 -8.17 17.25 11.39
C TYR A 598 -9.23 17.16 10.27
N ASN A 599 -9.50 18.26 9.55
CA ASN A 599 -10.41 18.23 8.41
C ASN A 599 -9.87 17.40 7.23
N LYS A 600 -8.56 17.40 6.96
CA LYS A 600 -7.98 16.50 5.94
C LYS A 600 -8.03 15.02 6.35
N ILE A 601 -7.87 14.70 7.63
CA ILE A 601 -8.07 13.34 8.15
C ILE A 601 -9.54 12.92 7.94
N LEU A 602 -10.50 13.82 8.20
CA LEU A 602 -11.93 13.57 7.94
C LEU A 602 -12.26 13.33 6.46
N GLU A 603 -11.68 14.11 5.55
CA GLU A 603 -11.82 13.92 4.09
C GLU A 603 -11.33 12.53 3.64
N ASN A 604 -10.17 12.08 4.15
CA ASN A 604 -9.65 10.74 3.90
C ASN A 604 -10.50 9.65 4.59
N ALA A 605 -11.06 9.93 5.76
CA ALA A 605 -11.82 8.97 6.55
C ALA A 605 -13.23 8.71 5.99
N LYS A 606 -13.85 9.74 5.40
CA LYS A 606 -15.21 9.74 4.83
C LYS A 606 -15.23 10.50 3.49
N PRO A 607 -14.69 9.94 2.39
CA PRO A 607 -14.62 10.67 1.12
C PRO A 607 -16.02 10.99 0.58
N PHE A 608 -16.43 12.26 0.65
CA PHE A 608 -17.80 12.72 0.38
C PHE A 608 -18.35 12.33 -1.00
N ASN A 609 -17.48 12.20 -2.00
CA ASN A 609 -17.83 11.86 -3.38
C ASN A 609 -17.62 10.38 -3.73
N ASP A 610 -17.43 9.48 -2.75
CA ASP A 610 -17.29 8.06 -3.03
C ASP A 610 -18.63 7.44 -3.47
N PRO A 611 -18.72 6.84 -4.67
CA PRO A 611 -19.98 6.36 -5.22
C PRO A 611 -20.48 5.05 -4.59
N ASP A 612 -19.63 4.34 -3.85
CA ASP A 612 -19.98 3.10 -3.14
C ASP A 612 -20.16 3.37 -1.62
N GLY A 613 -20.02 4.62 -1.15
CA GLY A 613 -20.17 5.03 0.24
C GLY A 613 -19.02 4.58 1.16
N ARG A 614 -17.83 4.35 0.61
CA ARG A 614 -16.66 3.82 1.34
C ARG A 614 -16.20 4.77 2.46
N HIS A 615 -15.83 4.20 3.61
CA HIS A 615 -15.28 4.91 4.75
C HIS A 615 -14.35 4.00 5.58
N LEU A 616 -13.62 4.57 6.55
CA LEU A 616 -12.78 3.78 7.47
C LEU A 616 -13.61 3.02 8.52
N LEU A 617 -13.05 1.91 9.01
CA LEU A 617 -13.55 1.11 10.14
C LEU A 617 -13.35 1.83 11.48
N SER A 618 -12.22 2.51 11.65
CA SER A 618 -11.81 3.23 12.86
C SER A 618 -10.64 4.18 12.54
N PHE A 619 -10.42 5.16 13.40
CA PHE A 619 -9.23 6.01 13.37
C PHE A 619 -8.51 6.00 14.72
N THR A 620 -7.19 5.96 14.71
CA THR A 620 -6.37 5.94 15.93
C THR A 620 -5.42 7.13 15.96
N TYR A 621 -5.64 8.02 16.93
CA TYR A 621 -4.85 9.23 17.11
C TYR A 621 -3.52 8.93 17.82
N HIS A 622 -2.41 9.20 17.15
CA HIS A 622 -1.05 9.16 17.69
C HIS A 622 -0.62 10.55 18.15
N ARG A 623 -0.31 10.77 19.43
CA ARG A 623 -0.38 9.84 20.58
C ARG A 623 -0.82 10.66 21.80
N LEU A 624 -1.36 10.01 22.83
CA LEU A 624 -1.74 10.67 24.08
C LEU A 624 -0.54 11.39 24.69
N SER A 625 -0.64 12.72 24.82
CA SER A 625 0.43 13.58 25.31
C SER A 625 -0.12 14.65 26.26
N LEU A 626 0.77 15.36 26.95
CA LEU A 626 0.38 16.55 27.73
C LEU A 626 -0.13 17.68 26.82
N GLN A 627 0.39 17.80 25.59
CA GLN A 627 -0.04 18.77 24.60
C GLN A 627 -1.48 18.51 24.14
N LEU A 628 -1.86 17.25 23.89
CA LEU A 628 -3.26 16.87 23.58
C LEU A 628 -4.23 17.24 24.73
N MET A 629 -3.72 17.24 25.96
CA MET A 629 -4.48 17.58 27.18
C MET A 629 -4.50 19.08 27.49
N GLU A 630 -3.85 19.93 26.68
CA GLU A 630 -3.99 21.39 26.78
C GLU A 630 -5.39 21.81 26.29
N ARG A 631 -6.00 22.77 26.98
CA ARG A 631 -7.40 23.14 26.78
C ARG A 631 -7.76 23.50 25.32
N HIS A 632 -6.88 24.17 24.59
CA HIS A 632 -7.14 24.52 23.19
C HIS A 632 -7.14 23.29 22.28
N ASN A 633 -6.07 22.49 22.34
CA ASN A 633 -5.87 21.29 21.54
C ASN A 633 -6.96 20.24 21.82
N LEU A 634 -7.40 20.12 23.09
CA LEU A 634 -8.48 19.23 23.49
C LEU A 634 -9.84 19.63 22.93
N MET A 635 -10.14 20.94 22.81
CA MET A 635 -11.41 21.41 22.22
C MET A 635 -11.46 21.19 20.71
N GLU A 636 -10.36 21.40 19.98
CA GLU A 636 -10.29 21.06 18.54
C GLU A 636 -10.29 19.55 18.32
N PHE A 637 -9.71 18.75 19.23
CA PHE A 637 -9.80 17.28 19.19
C PHE A 637 -11.23 16.78 19.51
N GLU A 638 -11.96 17.39 20.45
CA GLU A 638 -13.38 17.10 20.69
C GLU A 638 -14.23 17.40 19.44
N ARG A 639 -13.98 18.52 18.76
CA ARG A 639 -14.58 18.86 17.45
C ARG A 639 -14.29 17.79 16.40
N PHE A 640 -13.05 17.32 16.32
CA PHE A 640 -12.66 16.24 15.40
C PHE A 640 -13.40 14.92 15.72
N VAL A 641 -13.45 14.51 17.00
CA VAL A 641 -14.18 13.30 17.43
C VAL A 641 -15.65 13.39 17.04
N LYS A 642 -16.32 14.52 17.29
CA LYS A 642 -17.72 14.74 16.91
C LYS A 642 -17.96 14.63 15.41
N LYS A 643 -17.11 15.24 14.57
CA LYS A 643 -17.16 15.08 13.11
C LYS A 643 -16.89 13.63 12.66
N MET A 644 -16.00 12.90 13.33
CA MET A 644 -15.74 11.48 13.07
C MET A 644 -16.95 10.60 13.45
N HIS A 645 -17.68 10.96 14.50
CA HIS A 645 -18.96 10.35 14.89
C HIS A 645 -20.14 10.74 13.98
N GLY A 646 -20.00 11.79 13.18
CA GLY A 646 -21.08 12.30 12.32
C GLY A 646 -22.07 13.21 13.06
N GLU A 647 -21.67 13.75 14.20
CA GLU A 647 -22.41 14.78 14.93
C GLU A 647 -22.23 16.16 14.25
N ALA A 648 -23.26 17.01 14.31
CA ALA A 648 -23.18 18.39 13.85
C ALA A 648 -22.34 19.24 14.81
N VAL A 649 -21.34 19.97 14.31
CA VAL A 649 -20.51 20.84 15.13
C VAL A 649 -20.83 22.31 14.86
N LEU A 650 -21.36 22.99 15.88
CA LEU A 650 -21.50 24.44 15.87
C LEU A 650 -20.11 25.09 15.96
N ASP A 651 -19.76 25.89 14.95
CA ASP A 651 -18.61 26.78 15.08
C ASP A 651 -18.87 27.85 16.15
N PRO A 652 -17.94 28.05 17.11
CA PRO A 652 -17.95 29.24 17.94
C PRO A 652 -17.87 30.47 17.04
N GLN A 653 -18.85 31.37 17.12
CA GLN A 653 -18.71 32.68 16.50
C GLN A 653 -17.59 33.44 17.21
N VAL A 654 -16.64 33.94 16.40
CA VAL A 654 -15.43 34.67 16.83
C VAL A 654 -15.76 36.09 17.26
#